data_AF-A0A517QTG6-F1
#
_entry.id   AF-A0A517QTG6-F1
#
_cell.length_a   1.000
_cell.length_b   1.000
_cell.length_c   1.000
_cell.angle_alpha   90.00
_cell.angle_beta   90.00
_cell.angle_gamma   90.00
#
_symmetry.space_group_name_H-M   'P 1'
#
loop_
_entity.id
_entity.type
_entity.pdbx_description
1 polymer ?
#
loop_
_entity_poly.entity_id
_entity_poly.type
_entity_poly.pdbx_seq_one_letter_code
_entity_poly.pdbx_strand_id
1 'polypeptide(L)'
;MRINSRKRIDSLRRGITLTEILVLLIIVSGLASIAIPVLSRLRESARQTQCQANLKQLTTALHNYHDVHRSLPPAALWSTAATTSLLLHESKQVDVISMQNWVQLILPHAGYEQLAQTFHNEKPIGSPANQVARTTSVPLMTCPVDDFHRADNYYSLQSGHSTQPPLLFARGNYGINGGSHNYQTEAPSTAKPIGDGAICTIDPETRSYRMEGNGIAGINASFNFDEFKNGTGTLIALEELRAGIDPLDPRGVWSLGQIGGSITWGHGVGSDNYAPNHNWVRADDILGCQSLHETLGTERLTALGMPCVDYVDRNQQATSRSRHPGGVYVSFIDGSVRFLSNDIDPGLWHVMHSRETPPEVFEALPLHQPENSQSPAQETNTSQQVLRPFTNSVGMRFVVIPAGEFQMGLPDFGNGPAPQEVPAHPVKIPNSFWMGQCEVTNEQFSKVMLPTDKDLLSRQHEATSVTTENSLQLPVTNITWNEAVAFCQKLTETEQALGHQRRYRLPTEAEWEYCSREGNSVPYRWAPNRQQGDVSGESAGILPALPISPVGSFPENRFGLHDMRGNAWEWTADWYARDYYSRSPELNPQGPPTGYLKVVRGSDWRFVGEPCHIDYPMLPPWKSNPVVGFRVVCEPIR
;
A
#
# COMPACT_ATOMS: atom_id res chain seq x y z
N MET A 1 -106.75 8.66 26.49
CA MET A 1 -106.31 9.77 27.36
C MET A 1 -104.80 9.63 27.58
N ARG A 2 -104.03 10.65 27.14
CA ARG A 2 -102.61 11.00 27.45
C ARG A 2 -101.53 9.94 27.17
N ILE A 3 -100.75 10.01 26.08
CA ILE A 3 -99.77 11.01 25.56
C ILE A 3 -98.47 11.13 26.40
N ASN A 4 -97.39 10.65 25.75
CA ASN A 4 -95.96 11.03 25.74
C ASN A 4 -95.17 11.22 27.04
N SER A 5 -94.04 10.49 27.14
CA SER A 5 -92.73 11.11 26.83
C SER A 5 -91.65 10.04 26.52
N ARG A 6 -91.15 10.02 25.29
CA ARG A 6 -89.84 9.42 24.96
C ARG A 6 -88.81 10.55 24.99
N LYS A 7 -87.91 10.54 25.98
CA LYS A 7 -86.73 11.41 25.97
C LYS A 7 -85.76 10.89 24.90
N ARG A 8 -85.56 11.66 23.83
CA ARG A 8 -84.39 11.52 22.95
C ARG A 8 -83.16 12.01 23.71
N ILE A 9 -82.15 11.17 23.81
CA ILE A 9 -80.79 11.59 24.15
C ILE A 9 -80.11 11.90 22.82
N ASP A 10 -80.08 13.18 22.46
CA ASP A 10 -79.28 13.65 21.32
C ASP A 10 -77.80 13.58 21.73
N SER A 11 -77.08 12.57 21.22
CA SER A 11 -75.63 12.53 21.33
C SER A 11 -75.05 13.54 20.34
N LEU A 12 -74.68 14.71 20.85
CA LEU A 12 -73.90 15.71 20.13
C LEU A 12 -72.55 15.09 19.76
N ARG A 13 -72.44 14.54 18.55
CA ARG A 13 -71.14 14.26 17.92
C ARG A 13 -70.49 15.61 17.63
N ARG A 14 -69.64 16.09 18.55
CA ARG A 14 -68.73 17.21 18.27
C ARG A 14 -67.81 16.79 17.12
N GLY A 15 -68.01 17.38 15.94
CA GLY A 15 -67.09 17.22 14.82
C GLY A 15 -65.75 17.84 15.18
N ILE A 16 -64.65 17.20 14.76
CA ILE A 16 -63.29 17.71 14.95
C ILE A 16 -63.18 19.07 14.24
N THR A 17 -62.74 20.09 14.95
CA THR A 17 -62.56 21.44 14.43
C THR A 17 -61.29 21.53 13.58
N LEU A 18 -61.26 22.43 12.58
CA LEU A 18 -60.07 22.67 11.73
C LEU A 18 -58.81 22.97 12.57
N THR A 19 -58.99 23.67 13.69
CA THR A 19 -57.94 23.99 14.66
C THR A 19 -57.39 22.76 15.37
N GLU A 20 -58.25 21.80 15.75
CA GLU A 20 -57.80 20.54 16.37
C GLU A 20 -57.03 19.67 15.38
N ILE A 21 -57.43 19.65 14.10
CA ILE A 21 -56.68 18.95 13.04
C ILE A 21 -55.31 19.59 12.84
N LEU A 22 -55.22 20.92 12.79
CA LEU A 22 -53.97 21.65 12.64
C LEU A 22 -53.00 21.39 13.80
N VAL A 23 -53.49 21.46 15.05
CA VAL A 23 -52.66 21.16 16.23
C VAL A 23 -52.18 19.71 16.22
N LEU A 24 -53.03 18.77 15.83
CA LEU A 24 -52.67 17.35 15.77
C LEU A 24 -51.63 17.08 14.67
N LEU A 25 -51.74 17.73 13.51
CA LEU A 25 -50.73 17.66 12.46
C LEU A 25 -49.39 18.26 12.91
N ILE A 26 -49.40 19.39 13.64
CA ILE A 26 -48.18 20.00 14.19
C ILE A 26 -47.52 19.08 15.23
N ILE A 27 -48.31 18.47 16.11
CA ILE A 27 -47.80 17.53 17.10
C ILE A 27 -47.24 16.27 16.42
N VAL A 28 -47.97 15.68 15.48
CA VAL A 28 -47.53 14.47 14.76
C VAL A 28 -46.27 14.74 13.94
N SER A 29 -46.19 15.88 13.23
CA SER A 29 -45.01 16.28 12.48
C SER A 29 -43.81 16.58 13.39
N GLY A 30 -44.03 17.22 14.54
CA GLY A 30 -43.00 17.44 15.55
C GLY A 30 -42.50 16.15 16.22
N LEU A 31 -43.42 15.21 16.51
CA LEU A 31 -43.04 13.89 17.03
C LEU A 31 -42.29 13.06 15.99
N ALA A 32 -42.74 13.10 14.73
CA ALA A 32 -42.08 12.42 13.62
C ALA A 32 -40.67 12.99 13.36
N SER A 33 -40.50 14.32 13.42
CA SER A 33 -39.20 14.97 13.20
C SER A 33 -38.16 14.62 14.28
N ILE A 34 -38.60 14.28 15.49
CA ILE A 34 -37.73 13.81 16.58
C ILE A 34 -37.53 12.29 16.51
N ALA A 35 -38.59 11.51 16.28
CA ALA A 35 -38.55 10.05 16.33
C ALA A 35 -37.81 9.43 15.13
N ILE A 36 -37.98 9.97 13.92
CA ILE A 36 -37.37 9.42 12.70
C ILE A 36 -35.83 9.45 12.77
N PRO A 37 -35.17 10.57 13.12
CA PRO A 37 -33.71 10.60 13.27
C PRO A 37 -33.19 9.69 14.38
N VAL A 38 -33.94 9.51 15.47
CA VAL A 38 -33.53 8.62 16.57
C VAL A 38 -33.63 7.16 16.13
N LEU A 39 -34.74 6.77 15.49
CA LEU A 39 -34.92 5.41 14.97
C LEU A 39 -33.92 5.08 13.86
N SER A 40 -33.58 6.03 12.98
CA SER A 40 -32.56 5.82 11.96
C SER A 40 -31.18 5.63 12.58
N ARG A 41 -30.80 6.42 13.59
CA ARG A 41 -29.55 6.26 14.35
C ARG A 41 -29.47 4.92 15.08
N LEU A 42 -30.57 4.46 15.69
CA LEU A 42 -30.62 3.17 16.38
C LEU A 42 -30.46 2.00 15.39
N ARG A 43 -31.13 2.06 14.23
CA ARG A 43 -30.97 1.05 13.18
C ARG A 43 -29.56 1.04 12.61
N GLU A 44 -28.97 2.21 12.41
CA GLU A 44 -27.59 2.34 11.93
C GLU A 44 -26.58 1.74 12.91
N SER A 45 -26.72 2.06 14.20
CA SER A 45 -25.89 1.47 15.27
C SER A 45 -26.05 -0.06 15.35
N ALA A 46 -27.26 -0.58 15.19
CA ALA A 46 -27.50 -2.03 15.16
C ALA A 46 -26.81 -2.69 13.95
N ARG A 47 -26.87 -2.06 12.77
CA ARG A 47 -26.19 -2.57 11.56
C ARG A 47 -24.67 -2.57 11.71
N GLN A 48 -24.09 -1.52 12.30
CA GLN A 48 -22.66 -1.46 12.62
C GLN A 48 -22.25 -2.56 13.60
N THR A 49 -23.05 -2.76 14.65
CA THR A 49 -22.83 -3.83 15.63
C THR A 49 -22.84 -5.21 14.96
N GLN A 50 -23.73 -5.41 13.97
CA GLN A 50 -23.77 -6.65 13.21
C GLN A 50 -22.53 -6.84 12.32
N CYS A 51 -22.05 -5.82 11.61
CA CYS A 51 -20.82 -5.96 10.79
C CYS A 51 -19.60 -6.30 11.68
N GLN A 52 -19.50 -5.69 12.88
CA GLN A 52 -18.48 -6.06 13.86
C GLN A 52 -18.63 -7.51 14.37
N ALA A 53 -19.86 -7.94 14.66
CA ALA A 53 -20.12 -9.31 15.09
C ALA A 53 -19.76 -10.33 14.01
N ASN A 54 -20.05 -10.03 12.74
CA ASN A 54 -19.69 -10.87 11.59
C ASN A 54 -18.18 -11.02 11.46
N LEU A 55 -17.42 -9.91 11.48
CA LEU A 55 -15.95 -9.95 11.47
C LEU A 55 -15.38 -10.78 12.63
N LYS A 56 -15.92 -10.60 13.84
CA LYS A 56 -15.49 -11.38 15.01
C LYS A 56 -15.75 -12.88 14.85
N GLN A 57 -16.92 -13.25 14.33
CA GLN A 57 -17.27 -14.65 14.09
C GLN A 57 -16.42 -15.26 12.97
N LEU A 58 -16.15 -14.51 11.89
CA LEU A 58 -15.24 -14.94 10.82
C LEU A 58 -13.81 -15.16 11.33
N THR A 59 -13.27 -14.24 12.14
CA THR A 59 -11.95 -14.43 12.76
C THR A 59 -11.91 -15.59 13.73
N THR A 60 -12.98 -15.83 14.48
CA THR A 60 -13.09 -17.02 15.34
C THR A 60 -13.07 -18.30 14.48
N ALA A 61 -13.73 -18.30 13.32
CA ALA A 61 -13.70 -19.43 12.40
C ALA A 61 -12.29 -19.64 11.79
N LEU A 62 -11.52 -18.57 11.53
CA LEU A 62 -10.10 -18.68 11.16
C LEU A 62 -9.26 -19.35 12.25
N HIS A 63 -9.50 -19.03 13.53
CA HIS A 63 -8.82 -19.67 14.67
C HIS A 63 -9.17 -21.15 14.75
N ASN A 64 -10.45 -21.49 14.67
CA ASN A 64 -10.92 -22.87 14.66
C ASN A 64 -10.32 -23.68 13.49
N TYR A 65 -10.19 -23.07 12.32
CA TYR A 65 -9.49 -23.68 11.19
C TYR A 65 -8.01 -23.89 11.52
N HIS A 66 -7.32 -22.88 12.06
CA HIS A 66 -5.92 -22.97 12.46
C HIS A 66 -5.68 -24.05 13.52
N ASP A 67 -6.57 -24.21 14.51
CA ASP A 67 -6.44 -25.23 15.55
C ASP A 67 -6.47 -26.66 14.98
N VAL A 68 -7.24 -26.86 13.91
CA VAL A 68 -7.36 -28.16 13.21
C VAL A 68 -6.23 -28.38 12.22
N HIS A 69 -5.88 -27.35 11.43
CA HIS A 69 -4.97 -27.47 10.29
C HIS A 69 -3.53 -27.04 10.58
N ARG A 70 -3.28 -26.41 11.73
CA ARG A 70 -2.00 -25.81 12.13
C ARG A 70 -1.49 -24.72 11.18
N SER A 71 -2.40 -24.13 10.41
CA SER A 71 -2.17 -22.96 9.55
C SER A 71 -3.49 -22.26 9.28
N LEU A 72 -3.43 -20.97 8.94
CA LEU A 72 -4.56 -20.25 8.35
C LEU A 72 -4.85 -20.79 6.94
N PRO A 73 -6.09 -20.67 6.45
CA PRO A 73 -6.40 -21.07 5.08
C PRO A 73 -5.64 -20.18 4.08
N PRO A 74 -5.26 -20.70 2.91
CA PRO A 74 -4.79 -19.87 1.82
C PRO A 74 -5.92 -18.92 1.35
N ALA A 75 -5.55 -17.78 0.78
CA ALA A 75 -6.52 -16.80 0.29
C ALA A 75 -7.36 -17.40 -0.83
N ALA A 76 -6.69 -18.13 -1.74
CA ALA A 76 -7.32 -19.03 -2.70
C ALA A 76 -6.41 -20.20 -3.06
N LEU A 77 -7.02 -21.31 -3.46
CA LEU A 77 -6.36 -22.43 -4.11
C LEU A 77 -6.56 -22.30 -5.62
N TRP A 78 -5.48 -22.08 -6.35
CA TRP A 78 -5.48 -21.94 -7.80
C TRP A 78 -4.76 -23.10 -8.46
N SER A 79 -5.42 -23.74 -9.42
CA SER A 79 -4.88 -24.82 -10.23
C SER A 79 -4.13 -24.28 -11.44
N THR A 80 -2.98 -24.89 -11.76
CA THR A 80 -2.24 -24.66 -13.01
C THR A 80 -2.81 -25.46 -14.19
N ALA A 81 -3.76 -26.38 -13.95
CA ALA A 81 -4.29 -27.25 -15.01
C ALA A 81 -5.00 -26.47 -16.13
N ALA A 82 -5.51 -25.28 -15.83
CA ALA A 82 -6.24 -24.42 -16.76
C ALA A 82 -5.54 -23.09 -17.05
N THR A 83 -4.31 -22.89 -16.57
CA THR A 83 -3.56 -21.65 -16.82
C THR A 83 -2.92 -21.67 -18.20
N THR A 84 -3.23 -20.68 -19.04
CA THR A 84 -2.62 -20.48 -20.36
C THR A 84 -1.44 -19.50 -20.33
N SER A 85 -1.18 -18.87 -19.18
CA SER A 85 -0.10 -17.91 -18.95
C SER A 85 0.48 -18.09 -17.54
N LEU A 86 1.77 -17.78 -17.38
CA LEU A 86 2.42 -17.65 -16.07
C LEU A 86 2.12 -16.31 -15.39
N LEU A 87 1.55 -15.34 -16.13
CA LEU A 87 1.07 -14.06 -15.61
C LEU A 87 -0.31 -14.24 -14.98
N LEU A 88 -0.34 -14.90 -13.82
CA LEU A 88 -1.58 -15.34 -13.16
C LEU A 88 -2.52 -14.18 -12.80
N HIS A 89 -1.97 -13.00 -12.51
CA HIS A 89 -2.77 -11.78 -12.29
C HIS A 89 -3.48 -11.26 -13.54
N GLU A 90 -3.01 -11.60 -14.73
CA GLU A 90 -3.65 -11.18 -15.99
C GLU A 90 -4.68 -12.21 -16.49
N SER A 91 -4.84 -13.33 -15.78
CA SER A 91 -5.79 -14.36 -16.16
C SER A 91 -7.22 -13.89 -15.94
N LYS A 92 -7.98 -13.75 -17.03
CA LYS A 92 -9.42 -13.45 -17.00
C LYS A 92 -10.29 -14.67 -16.67
N GLN A 93 -9.72 -15.86 -16.57
CA GLN A 93 -10.43 -17.13 -16.35
C GLN A 93 -10.35 -17.58 -14.87
N VAL A 94 -10.60 -16.64 -13.96
CA VAL A 94 -10.58 -16.88 -12.50
C VAL A 94 -11.54 -18.00 -12.06
N ASP A 95 -12.62 -18.22 -12.82
CA ASP A 95 -13.60 -19.29 -12.62
C ASP A 95 -13.05 -20.70 -12.85
N VAL A 96 -12.09 -20.83 -13.76
CA VAL A 96 -11.51 -22.12 -14.15
C VAL A 96 -10.27 -22.45 -13.33
N ILE A 97 -9.50 -21.44 -12.94
CA ILE A 97 -8.29 -21.64 -12.13
C ILE A 97 -8.61 -21.76 -10.64
N SER A 98 -9.63 -21.07 -10.13
CA SER A 98 -9.95 -21.08 -8.70
C SER A 98 -10.67 -22.36 -8.31
N MET A 99 -10.12 -23.09 -7.34
CA MET A 99 -10.73 -24.29 -6.74
C MET A 99 -11.56 -23.87 -5.52
N GLN A 100 -10.93 -23.76 -4.36
CA GLN A 100 -11.52 -23.25 -3.12
C GLN A 100 -10.87 -21.93 -2.70
N ASN A 101 -11.54 -21.17 -1.84
CA ASN A 101 -10.95 -19.99 -1.18
C ASN A 101 -11.11 -20.07 0.34
N TRP A 102 -10.51 -19.11 1.05
CA TRP A 102 -10.52 -19.07 2.51
C TRP A 102 -11.94 -19.16 3.09
N VAL A 103 -12.94 -18.50 2.49
CA VAL A 103 -14.32 -18.52 2.97
C VAL A 103 -14.87 -19.94 2.95
N GLN A 104 -14.75 -20.63 1.82
CA GLN A 104 -15.22 -22.01 1.67
C GLN A 104 -14.56 -22.96 2.69
N LEU A 105 -13.27 -22.75 2.95
CA LEU A 105 -12.50 -23.55 3.90
C LEU A 105 -12.92 -23.32 5.36
N ILE A 106 -13.37 -22.12 5.73
CA ILE A 106 -13.82 -21.83 7.09
C ILE A 106 -15.32 -22.08 7.33
N LEU A 107 -16.14 -22.32 6.30
CA LEU A 107 -17.59 -22.56 6.48
C LEU A 107 -17.91 -23.62 7.54
N PRO A 108 -17.24 -24.79 7.58
CA PRO A 108 -17.48 -25.80 8.63
C PRO A 108 -17.14 -25.29 10.04
N HIS A 109 -16.21 -24.35 10.15
CA HIS A 109 -15.76 -23.76 11.41
C HIS A 109 -16.61 -22.56 11.85
N ALA A 110 -17.53 -22.12 10.98
CA ALA A 110 -18.42 -20.98 11.18
C ALA A 110 -19.90 -21.38 11.38
N GLY A 111 -20.21 -22.68 11.42
CA GLY A 111 -21.58 -23.20 11.56
C GLY A 111 -22.36 -23.32 10.23
N TYR A 112 -21.64 -23.43 9.11
CA TYR A 112 -22.20 -23.58 7.76
C TYR A 112 -21.83 -24.94 7.13
N GLU A 113 -21.80 -26.01 7.92
CA GLU A 113 -21.40 -27.36 7.50
C GLU A 113 -22.25 -27.89 6.34
N GLN A 114 -23.56 -27.61 6.37
CA GLN A 114 -24.49 -28.04 5.31
C GLN A 114 -24.15 -27.39 3.96
N LEU A 115 -23.83 -26.09 3.97
CA LEU A 115 -23.42 -25.39 2.75
C LEU A 115 -22.04 -25.89 2.28
N ALA A 116 -21.09 -26.08 3.20
CA ALA A 116 -19.76 -26.59 2.89
C ALA A 116 -19.83 -27.95 2.17
N GLN A 117 -20.75 -28.84 2.56
CA GLN A 117 -20.96 -30.15 1.93
C GLN A 117 -21.52 -30.08 0.50
N THR A 118 -22.05 -28.93 0.06
CA THR A 118 -22.53 -28.75 -1.33
C THR A 118 -21.41 -28.45 -2.33
N PHE A 119 -20.20 -28.13 -1.85
CA PHE A 119 -19.06 -27.84 -2.71
C PHE A 119 -18.40 -29.12 -3.22
N HIS A 120 -18.12 -29.11 -4.53
CA HIS A 120 -17.28 -30.08 -5.22
C HIS A 120 -15.85 -29.55 -5.29
N ASN A 121 -15.08 -29.81 -4.23
CA ASN A 121 -13.72 -29.28 -4.02
C ASN A 121 -12.71 -29.77 -5.06
N GLU A 122 -12.99 -30.90 -5.71
CA GLU A 122 -12.18 -31.47 -6.78
C GLU A 122 -12.37 -30.78 -8.14
N LYS A 123 -13.29 -29.80 -8.22
CA LYS A 123 -13.60 -29.06 -9.45
C LYS A 123 -13.42 -27.55 -9.24
N PRO A 124 -13.13 -26.81 -10.32
CA PRO A 124 -13.10 -25.36 -10.26
C PRO A 124 -14.42 -24.77 -9.78
N ILE A 125 -14.35 -23.60 -9.17
CA ILE A 125 -15.51 -22.88 -8.65
C ILE A 125 -16.51 -22.55 -9.76
N GLY A 126 -16.06 -22.36 -11.01
CA GLY A 126 -16.90 -22.13 -12.18
C GLY A 126 -17.68 -23.36 -12.68
N SER A 127 -17.34 -24.57 -12.23
CA SER A 127 -17.99 -25.81 -12.67
C SER A 127 -19.50 -25.77 -12.41
N PRO A 128 -20.37 -26.28 -13.31
CA PRO A 128 -21.81 -26.39 -13.05
C PRO A 128 -22.15 -27.12 -11.74
N ALA A 129 -21.29 -28.05 -11.31
CA ALA A 129 -21.44 -28.76 -10.04
C ALA A 129 -21.43 -27.82 -8.82
N ASN A 130 -20.71 -26.70 -8.90
CA ASN A 130 -20.59 -25.72 -7.82
C ASN A 130 -21.62 -24.57 -7.93
N GLN A 131 -22.56 -24.61 -8.89
CA GLN A 131 -23.51 -23.53 -9.14
C GLN A 131 -24.38 -23.20 -7.93
N VAL A 132 -24.96 -24.22 -7.28
CA VAL A 132 -25.82 -24.03 -6.10
C VAL A 132 -25.02 -23.42 -4.96
N ALA A 133 -23.83 -23.94 -4.71
CA ALA A 133 -22.97 -23.48 -3.63
C ALA A 133 -22.55 -22.00 -3.82
N ARG A 134 -22.02 -21.63 -4.99
CA ARG A 134 -21.52 -20.27 -5.27
C ARG A 134 -22.61 -19.19 -5.40
N THR A 135 -23.85 -19.58 -5.68
CA THR A 135 -25.00 -18.65 -5.77
C THR A 135 -25.76 -18.53 -4.45
N THR A 136 -25.40 -19.31 -3.44
CA THR A 136 -26.02 -19.20 -2.12
C THR A 136 -25.49 -17.98 -1.38
N SER A 137 -26.39 -17.16 -0.83
CA SER A 137 -26.01 -16.06 0.06
C SER A 137 -25.59 -16.58 1.43
N VAL A 138 -24.48 -16.07 1.95
CA VAL A 138 -23.95 -16.40 3.29
C VAL A 138 -24.15 -15.17 4.18
N PRO A 139 -25.13 -15.15 5.11
CA PRO A 139 -25.40 -13.99 5.96
C PRO A 139 -24.20 -13.52 6.79
N LEU A 140 -23.31 -14.43 7.17
CA LEU A 140 -22.05 -14.08 7.84
C LEU A 140 -21.11 -13.25 6.96
N MET A 141 -21.20 -13.39 5.64
CA MET A 141 -20.39 -12.66 4.67
C MET A 141 -21.02 -11.34 4.20
N THR A 142 -22.20 -10.96 4.68
CA THR A 142 -22.88 -9.72 4.25
C THR A 142 -22.81 -8.65 5.34
N CYS A 143 -22.53 -7.41 4.97
CA CYS A 143 -22.62 -6.27 5.90
C CYS A 143 -23.95 -5.54 5.66
N PRO A 144 -24.87 -5.48 6.64
CA PRO A 144 -26.21 -4.88 6.45
C PRO A 144 -26.24 -3.38 6.12
N VAL A 145 -25.09 -2.69 6.13
CA VAL A 145 -24.98 -1.30 5.67
C VAL A 145 -24.78 -1.21 4.15
N ASP A 146 -24.33 -2.28 3.50
CA ASP A 146 -24.14 -2.31 2.05
C ASP A 146 -25.38 -2.87 1.32
N ASP A 147 -26.14 -2.00 0.66
CA ASP A 147 -27.34 -2.39 -0.08
C ASP A 147 -27.08 -3.22 -1.34
N PHE A 148 -25.82 -3.41 -1.76
CA PHE A 148 -25.51 -4.12 -3.01
C PHE A 148 -25.37 -5.64 -2.85
N HIS A 149 -25.39 -6.20 -1.63
CA HIS A 149 -25.27 -7.65 -1.42
C HIS A 149 -26.59 -8.44 -1.60
N ARG A 150 -27.55 -7.89 -2.35
CA ARG A 150 -28.93 -8.42 -2.46
C ARG A 150 -29.04 -9.63 -3.37
N ALA A 151 -30.09 -10.42 -3.16
CA ALA A 151 -30.37 -11.65 -3.92
C ALA A 151 -30.69 -11.43 -5.41
N ASP A 152 -30.87 -10.19 -5.85
CA ASP A 152 -31.07 -9.79 -7.25
C ASP A 152 -29.80 -9.20 -7.90
N ASN A 153 -28.71 -9.03 -7.14
CA ASN A 153 -27.44 -8.50 -7.64
C ASN A 153 -26.31 -9.53 -7.56
N TYR A 154 -26.36 -10.55 -8.43
CA TYR A 154 -25.24 -11.48 -8.59
C TYR A 154 -24.11 -10.85 -9.40
N TYR A 155 -22.88 -11.23 -9.10
CA TYR A 155 -21.79 -11.05 -10.06
C TYR A 155 -22.01 -12.02 -11.22
N SER A 156 -21.94 -11.52 -12.45
CA SER A 156 -22.21 -12.22 -13.70
C SER A 156 -20.93 -12.28 -14.52
N LEU A 157 -20.15 -13.34 -14.31
CA LEU A 157 -18.90 -13.56 -15.03
C LEU A 157 -19.16 -14.25 -16.36
N GLN A 158 -18.76 -13.62 -17.46
CA GLN A 158 -18.71 -14.30 -18.75
C GLN A 158 -17.51 -15.26 -18.76
N SER A 159 -17.77 -16.56 -18.77
CA SER A 159 -16.68 -17.54 -18.94
C SER A 159 -16.04 -17.36 -20.32
N GLY A 160 -14.75 -17.68 -20.45
CA GLY A 160 -13.96 -17.46 -21.67
C GLY A 160 -14.52 -18.10 -22.96
N HIS A 161 -15.55 -18.96 -22.84
CA HIS A 161 -16.35 -19.46 -23.96
C HIS A 161 -17.61 -18.60 -24.13
N SER A 162 -17.64 -17.74 -25.16
CA SER A 162 -18.72 -16.77 -25.43
C SER A 162 -20.11 -17.37 -25.72
N THR A 163 -20.21 -18.70 -25.87
CA THR A 163 -21.47 -19.40 -26.17
C THR A 163 -22.19 -19.94 -24.94
N GLN A 164 -21.55 -19.92 -23.76
CA GLN A 164 -22.14 -20.39 -22.51
C GLN A 164 -22.83 -19.24 -21.76
N PRO A 165 -23.92 -19.52 -21.01
CA PRO A 165 -24.52 -18.52 -20.14
C PRO A 165 -23.52 -18.04 -19.09
N PRO A 166 -23.64 -16.80 -18.62
CA PRO A 166 -22.74 -16.27 -17.60
C PRO A 166 -22.85 -17.05 -16.29
N LEU A 167 -21.73 -17.16 -15.60
CA LEU A 167 -21.65 -17.77 -14.28
C LEU A 167 -22.06 -16.74 -13.24
N LEU A 168 -23.04 -17.11 -12.41
CA LEU A 168 -23.53 -16.26 -11.33
C LEU A 168 -22.81 -16.58 -10.01
N PHE A 169 -22.50 -15.54 -9.25
CA PHE A 169 -21.90 -15.63 -7.92
C PHE A 169 -22.60 -14.69 -6.94
N ALA A 170 -22.87 -15.21 -5.74
CA ALA A 170 -23.46 -14.41 -4.66
C ALA A 170 -22.43 -13.43 -4.07
N ARG A 171 -22.95 -12.30 -3.59
CA ARG A 171 -22.14 -11.22 -3.03
C ARG A 171 -21.67 -11.50 -1.60
N GLY A 172 -20.60 -10.81 -1.22
CA GLY A 172 -20.07 -10.71 0.14
C GLY A 172 -19.46 -9.33 0.39
N ASN A 173 -18.99 -9.12 1.61
CA ASN A 173 -18.51 -7.83 2.11
C ASN A 173 -17.26 -7.94 2.97
N TYR A 174 -16.57 -9.08 2.99
CA TYR A 174 -15.35 -9.23 3.77
C TYR A 174 -14.28 -9.93 2.94
N GLY A 175 -13.05 -9.43 3.07
CA GLY A 175 -11.87 -9.96 2.40
C GLY A 175 -10.81 -10.40 3.40
N ILE A 176 -9.99 -11.37 2.99
CA ILE A 176 -8.79 -11.76 3.74
C ILE A 176 -7.59 -10.91 3.32
N ASN A 177 -6.79 -10.50 4.30
CA ASN A 177 -5.61 -9.66 4.07
C ASN A 177 -4.49 -10.44 3.36
N GLY A 178 -4.25 -10.10 2.08
CA GLY A 178 -3.17 -10.62 1.25
C GLY A 178 -1.83 -9.86 1.38
N GLY A 179 -1.85 -8.67 1.97
CA GLY A 179 -0.66 -7.91 2.35
C GLY A 179 -0.54 -6.54 1.69
N SER A 180 0.55 -5.88 2.01
CA SER A 180 0.95 -4.58 1.48
C SER A 180 1.80 -4.66 0.22
N HIS A 181 2.27 -5.86 -0.13
CA HIS A 181 3.08 -6.06 -1.33
C HIS A 181 2.29 -5.76 -2.60
N ASN A 182 2.95 -5.21 -3.62
CA ASN A 182 2.35 -5.20 -4.96
C ASN A 182 2.25 -6.64 -5.46
N TYR A 183 1.12 -7.05 -6.03
CA TYR A 183 0.93 -8.40 -6.55
C TYR A 183 1.82 -8.74 -7.75
N GLN A 184 2.43 -7.73 -8.38
CA GLN A 184 3.39 -7.92 -9.47
C GLN A 184 4.60 -8.76 -9.03
N THR A 185 4.93 -9.76 -9.84
CA THR A 185 6.05 -10.70 -9.63
C THR A 185 7.30 -10.33 -10.44
N GLU A 186 7.33 -9.14 -11.04
CA GLU A 186 8.47 -8.64 -11.79
C GLU A 186 9.66 -8.46 -10.84
N ALA A 187 10.88 -8.79 -11.30
CA ALA A 187 12.08 -8.55 -10.52
C ALA A 187 12.38 -7.04 -10.45
N PRO A 188 12.87 -6.52 -9.30
CA PRO A 188 13.24 -5.12 -9.19
C PRO A 188 14.39 -4.80 -10.16
N SER A 189 14.43 -3.57 -10.63
CA SER A 189 15.43 -3.10 -11.60
C SER A 189 15.86 -1.67 -11.31
N THR A 190 16.97 -1.26 -11.91
CA THR A 190 17.48 0.12 -11.80
C THR A 190 16.48 1.16 -12.30
N ALA A 191 15.59 0.82 -13.24
CA ALA A 191 14.52 1.70 -13.73
C ALA A 191 13.25 1.67 -12.85
N LYS A 192 12.98 0.54 -12.18
CA LYS A 192 11.80 0.32 -11.34
C LYS A 192 12.23 -0.41 -10.08
N PRO A 193 12.46 0.30 -8.96
CA PRO A 193 12.69 -0.29 -7.66
C PRO A 193 11.33 -0.80 -7.23
N ILE A 194 10.91 -1.95 -7.74
CA ILE A 194 9.66 -2.54 -7.30
C ILE A 194 9.76 -2.62 -5.78
N GLY A 195 8.73 -2.10 -5.10
CA GLY A 195 8.65 -2.12 -3.65
C GLY A 195 8.73 -3.56 -3.12
N ASP A 196 8.50 -3.75 -1.83
CA ASP A 196 8.30 -5.08 -1.24
C ASP A 196 7.15 -5.76 -2.03
N GLY A 197 7.45 -6.67 -2.96
CA GLY A 197 6.53 -7.20 -3.97
C GLY A 197 6.22 -8.67 -3.76
N ALA A 198 5.13 -9.17 -4.37
CA ALA A 198 4.69 -10.53 -4.19
C ALA A 198 5.71 -11.52 -4.76
N ILE A 199 5.98 -12.57 -3.99
CA ILE A 199 6.92 -13.63 -4.34
C ILE A 199 6.15 -14.77 -4.97
N CYS A 200 6.56 -15.18 -6.17
CA CYS A 200 6.04 -16.39 -6.82
C CYS A 200 7.12 -17.47 -6.83
N THR A 201 6.86 -18.57 -6.14
CA THR A 201 7.74 -19.74 -6.10
C THR A 201 7.07 -20.91 -6.82
N ILE A 202 7.77 -21.50 -7.78
CA ILE A 202 7.27 -22.63 -8.57
C ILE A 202 8.09 -23.87 -8.19
N ASP A 203 7.40 -24.95 -7.83
CA ASP A 203 8.00 -26.26 -7.67
C ASP A 203 8.17 -26.91 -9.06
N PRO A 204 9.40 -27.16 -9.52
CA PRO A 204 9.66 -27.70 -10.85
C PRO A 204 9.20 -29.16 -11.02
N GLU A 205 9.10 -29.94 -9.94
CA GLU A 205 8.71 -31.35 -9.97
C GLU A 205 7.20 -31.50 -10.01
N THR A 206 6.50 -30.83 -9.09
CA THR A 206 5.04 -30.94 -8.98
C THR A 206 4.30 -29.98 -9.90
N ARG A 207 4.99 -28.96 -10.44
CA ARG A 207 4.42 -27.81 -11.15
C ARG A 207 3.35 -27.08 -10.33
N SER A 208 3.38 -27.24 -9.02
CA SER A 208 2.64 -26.40 -8.10
C SER A 208 3.37 -25.06 -7.97
N TYR A 209 2.64 -24.03 -7.59
CA TYR A 209 3.24 -22.74 -7.28
C TYR A 209 2.58 -22.17 -6.05
N ARG A 210 3.34 -21.33 -5.36
CA ARG A 210 2.88 -20.48 -4.28
C ARG A 210 3.11 -19.06 -4.72
N MET A 211 2.14 -18.20 -4.45
CA MET A 211 2.33 -16.78 -4.66
C MET A 211 1.79 -16.01 -3.46
N GLU A 212 2.71 -15.31 -2.82
CA GLU A 212 2.52 -14.75 -1.50
C GLU A 212 3.00 -13.30 -1.45
N GLY A 213 2.19 -12.46 -0.81
CA GLY A 213 2.63 -11.16 -0.33
C GLY A 213 3.13 -11.29 1.10
N ASN A 214 3.06 -10.19 1.85
CA ASN A 214 3.35 -10.14 3.28
C ASN A 214 2.10 -10.12 4.18
N GLY A 215 0.90 -10.45 3.68
CA GLY A 215 -0.31 -10.55 4.49
C GLY A 215 -0.42 -11.84 5.31
N ILE A 216 -1.64 -12.23 5.66
CA ILE A 216 -1.91 -13.44 6.47
C ILE A 216 -2.24 -14.68 5.64
N ALA A 217 -2.42 -14.51 4.33
CA ALA A 217 -2.73 -15.56 3.39
C ALA A 217 -2.27 -15.18 1.97
N GLY A 218 -1.91 -16.18 1.15
CA GLY A 218 -1.58 -15.97 -0.26
C GLY A 218 -2.32 -16.95 -1.16
N ILE A 219 -2.01 -16.93 -2.46
CA ILE A 219 -2.53 -17.92 -3.41
C ILE A 219 -1.68 -19.19 -3.29
N ASN A 220 -2.33 -20.31 -3.00
CA ASN A 220 -1.68 -21.58 -2.66
C ASN A 220 -0.68 -21.47 -1.48
N ALA A 221 -0.74 -20.39 -0.69
CA ALA A 221 0.19 -20.10 0.39
C ALA A 221 -0.58 -19.85 1.68
N SER A 222 -0.12 -20.49 2.76
CA SER A 222 -0.75 -20.50 4.07
C SER A 222 0.31 -20.25 5.12
N PHE A 223 -0.09 -19.63 6.23
CA PHE A 223 0.82 -19.20 7.28
C PHE A 223 0.28 -19.60 8.66
N ASN A 224 1.18 -19.82 9.61
CA ASN A 224 0.85 -20.05 11.01
C ASN A 224 1.10 -18.79 11.86
N PHE A 225 0.58 -18.76 13.08
CA PHE A 225 0.72 -17.59 13.96
C PHE A 225 2.17 -17.31 14.41
N ASP A 226 3.04 -18.32 14.45
CA ASP A 226 4.45 -18.17 14.85
C ASP A 226 5.27 -17.44 13.76
N GLU A 227 4.76 -17.35 12.53
CA GLU A 227 5.37 -16.59 11.42
C GLU A 227 5.10 -15.08 11.49
N PHE A 228 4.25 -14.61 12.41
CA PHE A 228 3.84 -13.21 12.49
C PHE A 228 4.73 -12.43 13.44
N LYS A 229 5.66 -11.64 12.89
CA LYS A 229 6.70 -10.95 13.67
C LYS A 229 6.13 -9.92 14.65
N ASN A 230 5.08 -9.20 14.27
CA ASN A 230 4.36 -8.25 15.12
C ASN A 230 3.29 -8.89 16.01
N GLY A 231 3.19 -10.23 16.01
CA GLY A 231 2.18 -10.96 16.77
C GLY A 231 0.75 -10.74 16.25
N THR A 232 -0.23 -11.11 17.08
CA THR A 232 -1.62 -11.22 16.64
C THR A 232 -2.45 -9.95 16.88
N GLY A 233 -2.01 -9.04 17.75
CA GLY A 233 -2.77 -7.87 18.19
C GLY A 233 -2.67 -6.64 17.27
N THR A 234 -1.76 -6.65 16.30
CA THR A 234 -1.47 -5.50 15.41
C THR A 234 -1.63 -5.85 13.93
N LEU A 235 -1.72 -7.13 13.60
CA LEU A 235 -1.87 -7.62 12.23
C LEU A 235 -3.36 -7.79 11.88
N ILE A 236 -3.80 -7.11 10.82
CA ILE A 236 -5.15 -7.22 10.29
C ILE A 236 -5.34 -8.59 9.63
N ALA A 237 -6.43 -9.25 9.98
CA ALA A 237 -6.82 -10.56 9.48
C ALA A 237 -7.86 -10.42 8.36
N LEU A 238 -9.00 -9.79 8.67
CA LEU A 238 -10.11 -9.59 7.76
C LEU A 238 -10.52 -8.13 7.77
N GLU A 239 -11.05 -7.69 6.64
CA GLU A 239 -11.43 -6.30 6.44
C GLU A 239 -12.69 -6.21 5.57
N GLU A 240 -13.36 -5.07 5.64
CA GLU A 240 -14.54 -4.83 4.83
C GLU A 240 -14.22 -4.62 3.35
N LEU A 241 -15.06 -5.22 2.53
CA LEU A 241 -15.18 -5.02 1.10
C LEU A 241 -16.59 -4.55 0.77
N ARG A 242 -16.72 -3.85 -0.35
CA ARG A 242 -18.03 -3.50 -0.90
C ARG A 242 -18.48 -4.48 -1.94
N ALA A 243 -19.76 -4.83 -1.89
CA ALA A 243 -20.40 -5.59 -2.94
C ALA A 243 -20.46 -4.74 -4.22
N GLY A 244 -20.12 -5.36 -5.35
CA GLY A 244 -20.11 -4.72 -6.65
C GLY A 244 -21.46 -4.11 -7.00
N ILE A 245 -21.43 -2.91 -7.55
CA ILE A 245 -22.64 -2.07 -7.75
C ILE A 245 -23.42 -2.41 -9.02
N ASP A 246 -22.87 -3.32 -9.82
CA ASP A 246 -23.42 -3.82 -11.07
C ASP A 246 -23.02 -5.30 -11.25
N PRO A 247 -23.80 -6.12 -11.97
CA PRO A 247 -23.44 -7.50 -12.26
C PRO A 247 -22.06 -7.70 -12.91
N LEU A 248 -21.49 -6.69 -13.56
CA LEU A 248 -20.13 -6.76 -14.12
C LEU A 248 -19.02 -6.51 -13.08
N ASP A 249 -19.35 -6.01 -11.90
CA ASP A 249 -18.37 -5.61 -10.89
C ASP A 249 -17.96 -6.85 -10.07
N PRO A 250 -16.70 -7.31 -10.12
CA PRO A 250 -16.28 -8.53 -9.42
C PRO A 250 -16.14 -8.32 -7.91
N ARG A 251 -16.24 -7.09 -7.41
CA ARG A 251 -15.99 -6.81 -6.00
C ARG A 251 -17.05 -7.40 -5.08
N GLY A 252 -16.61 -7.84 -3.91
CA GLY A 252 -17.46 -8.43 -2.88
C GLY A 252 -18.17 -9.68 -3.40
N VAL A 253 -17.40 -10.69 -3.77
CA VAL A 253 -17.88 -12.03 -4.18
C VAL A 253 -17.23 -13.05 -3.26
N TRP A 254 -18.01 -13.62 -2.34
CA TRP A 254 -17.47 -14.38 -1.21
C TRP A 254 -16.80 -15.70 -1.63
N SER A 255 -17.28 -16.34 -2.71
CA SER A 255 -16.80 -17.66 -3.12
C SER A 255 -15.70 -17.60 -4.18
N LEU A 256 -15.38 -16.42 -4.73
CA LEU A 256 -14.40 -16.26 -5.79
C LEU A 256 -13.07 -15.80 -5.20
N GLY A 257 -12.03 -16.62 -5.34
CA GLY A 257 -10.68 -16.36 -4.83
C GLY A 257 -9.92 -15.32 -5.66
N GLN A 258 -10.47 -14.12 -5.79
CA GLN A 258 -9.95 -13.00 -6.58
C GLN A 258 -9.75 -11.78 -5.68
N ILE A 259 -8.77 -10.93 -6.00
CA ILE A 259 -8.59 -9.62 -5.37
C ILE A 259 -9.78 -8.73 -5.71
N GLY A 260 -10.29 -8.03 -4.69
CA GLY A 260 -11.54 -7.28 -4.72
C GLY A 260 -12.77 -8.16 -4.51
N GLY A 261 -12.73 -9.44 -4.89
CA GLY A 261 -13.80 -10.41 -4.67
C GLY A 261 -13.89 -10.83 -3.20
N SER A 262 -12.93 -11.63 -2.74
CA SER A 262 -12.83 -12.10 -1.33
C SER A 262 -11.43 -11.90 -0.75
N ILE A 263 -10.55 -11.20 -1.46
CA ILE A 263 -9.16 -10.96 -1.07
C ILE A 263 -8.90 -9.46 -1.19
N THR A 264 -8.20 -8.90 -0.23
CA THR A 264 -7.64 -7.54 -0.28
C THR A 264 -6.13 -7.63 -0.42
N TRP A 265 -5.53 -6.70 -1.15
CA TRP A 265 -4.10 -6.74 -1.48
C TRP A 265 -3.63 -5.35 -1.89
N GLY A 266 -2.33 -5.06 -1.73
CA GLY A 266 -1.72 -3.82 -2.21
C GLY A 266 -1.95 -2.64 -1.27
N HIS A 267 -1.95 -2.92 0.03
CA HIS A 267 -2.25 -1.93 1.06
C HIS A 267 -1.16 -0.88 1.27
N GLY A 268 -1.53 0.39 1.14
CA GLY A 268 -0.70 1.53 1.53
C GLY A 268 0.13 2.09 0.39
N VAL A 269 1.45 2.01 0.51
CA VAL A 269 2.34 3.06 -0.01
C VAL A 269 3.19 2.62 -1.21
N GLY A 270 2.99 1.39 -1.68
CA GLY A 270 3.57 0.84 -2.92
C GLY A 270 2.60 0.78 -4.10
N SER A 271 1.45 1.44 -4.00
CA SER A 271 0.41 1.46 -5.04
C SER A 271 -0.53 2.66 -4.93
N ASP A 272 -1.54 2.78 -5.80
CA ASP A 272 -2.59 3.81 -5.80
C ASP A 272 -3.64 3.68 -4.68
N ASN A 273 -3.49 2.73 -3.76
CA ASN A 273 -4.38 2.54 -2.62
C ASN A 273 -3.72 2.79 -1.26
N TYR A 274 -3.91 3.99 -0.74
CA TYR A 274 -3.17 4.48 0.43
C TYR A 274 -3.93 4.37 1.75
N ALA A 275 -5.25 4.16 1.70
CA ALA A 275 -6.12 4.19 2.86
C ALA A 275 -7.46 3.51 2.54
N PRO A 276 -8.28 3.17 3.56
CA PRO A 276 -9.63 2.67 3.34
C PRO A 276 -10.50 3.63 2.53
N ASN A 277 -11.44 3.08 1.76
CA ASN A 277 -12.37 3.83 0.92
C ASN A 277 -11.69 4.80 -0.06
N HIS A 278 -10.45 4.53 -0.48
CA HIS A 278 -9.74 5.44 -1.35
C HIS A 278 -10.51 5.66 -2.66
N ASN A 279 -10.87 6.92 -2.94
CA ASN A 279 -11.77 7.28 -4.03
C ASN A 279 -11.03 7.78 -5.28
N TRP A 280 -9.78 7.36 -5.45
CA TRP A 280 -9.04 7.67 -6.66
C TRP A 280 -9.39 6.67 -7.77
N VAL A 281 -9.55 7.15 -9.00
CA VAL A 281 -9.87 6.34 -10.19
C VAL A 281 -8.94 5.15 -10.41
N ARG A 282 -7.74 5.14 -9.84
CA ARG A 282 -6.80 4.01 -9.99
C ARG A 282 -6.76 3.05 -8.78
N ALA A 283 -7.44 3.38 -7.67
CA ALA A 283 -7.25 2.68 -6.40
C ALA A 283 -7.49 1.15 -6.41
N ASP A 284 -8.27 0.63 -7.36
CA ASP A 284 -8.53 -0.80 -7.51
C ASP A 284 -8.10 -1.27 -8.91
N ASP A 285 -7.18 -2.24 -8.94
CA ASP A 285 -6.75 -2.99 -10.12
C ASP A 285 -7.47 -4.35 -10.13
N ILE A 286 -8.69 -4.35 -10.66
CA ILE A 286 -9.59 -5.50 -10.70
C ILE A 286 -9.97 -5.88 -12.14
N LEU A 287 -10.30 -7.16 -12.35
CA LEU A 287 -10.74 -7.66 -13.64
C LEU A 287 -12.10 -7.08 -14.06
N GLY A 288 -12.25 -6.74 -15.34
CA GLY A 288 -13.49 -6.24 -15.93
C GLY A 288 -13.78 -4.76 -15.69
N CYS A 289 -12.83 -4.00 -15.13
CA CYS A 289 -13.04 -2.59 -14.83
C CYS A 289 -13.31 -1.73 -16.08
N GLN A 290 -12.64 -2.00 -17.20
CA GLN A 290 -12.92 -1.31 -18.46
C GLN A 290 -14.41 -1.40 -18.85
N SER A 291 -15.00 -2.59 -18.78
CA SER A 291 -16.42 -2.80 -19.10
C SER A 291 -17.35 -2.12 -18.08
N LEU A 292 -16.93 -1.99 -16.83
CA LEU A 292 -17.66 -1.17 -15.83
C LEU A 292 -17.68 0.30 -16.20
N HIS A 293 -16.54 0.84 -16.65
CA HIS A 293 -16.45 2.23 -17.11
C HIS A 293 -17.33 2.46 -18.34
N GLU A 294 -17.30 1.55 -19.31
CA GLU A 294 -18.16 1.62 -20.50
C GLU A 294 -19.66 1.55 -20.15
N THR A 295 -20.03 0.80 -19.10
CA THR A 295 -21.43 0.58 -18.70
C THR A 295 -21.98 1.68 -17.80
N LEU A 296 -21.20 2.13 -16.81
CA LEU A 296 -21.65 3.02 -15.74
C LEU A 296 -21.09 4.43 -15.83
N GLY A 297 -19.93 4.60 -16.48
CA GLY A 297 -19.17 5.84 -16.54
C GLY A 297 -18.31 6.11 -15.29
N THR A 298 -17.10 6.65 -15.51
CA THR A 298 -16.13 7.01 -14.47
C THR A 298 -16.70 7.93 -13.40
N GLU A 299 -17.50 8.92 -13.79
CA GLU A 299 -18.12 9.88 -12.88
C GLU A 299 -19.05 9.19 -11.88
N ARG A 300 -19.85 8.22 -12.35
CA ARG A 300 -20.78 7.47 -11.50
C ARG A 300 -20.04 6.53 -10.55
N LEU A 301 -19.01 5.84 -11.03
CA LEU A 301 -18.18 4.96 -10.21
C LEU A 301 -17.52 5.75 -9.07
N THR A 302 -16.94 6.91 -9.39
CA THR A 302 -16.30 7.81 -8.42
C THR A 302 -17.31 8.39 -7.43
N ALA A 303 -18.49 8.83 -7.91
CA ALA A 303 -19.55 9.34 -7.04
C ALA A 303 -20.10 8.28 -6.07
N LEU A 304 -20.07 7.01 -6.48
CA LEU A 304 -20.49 5.88 -5.66
C LEU A 304 -19.38 5.33 -4.78
N GLY A 305 -18.16 5.88 -4.82
CA GLY A 305 -17.02 5.40 -4.03
C GLY A 305 -16.47 4.05 -4.50
N MET A 306 -16.67 3.72 -5.78
CA MET A 306 -16.32 2.44 -6.41
C MET A 306 -15.43 2.61 -7.66
N PRO A 307 -14.42 3.52 -7.67
CA PRO A 307 -13.49 3.65 -8.80
C PRO A 307 -12.66 2.37 -9.01
N CYS A 308 -12.14 2.21 -10.22
CA CYS A 308 -11.13 1.21 -10.58
C CYS A 308 -10.42 1.65 -11.88
N VAL A 309 -9.27 1.08 -12.18
CA VAL A 309 -8.48 1.45 -13.37
C VAL A 309 -9.09 0.88 -14.67
N ASP A 310 -9.27 1.71 -15.70
CA ASP A 310 -9.94 1.29 -16.95
C ASP A 310 -9.02 0.88 -18.09
N TYR A 311 -7.76 1.31 -18.07
CA TYR A 311 -6.75 0.96 -19.08
C TYR A 311 -5.90 -0.27 -18.71
N VAL A 312 -6.10 -0.84 -17.52
CA VAL A 312 -5.45 -2.05 -17.04
C VAL A 312 -6.53 -3.04 -16.62
N ASP A 313 -6.49 -4.24 -17.17
CA ASP A 313 -7.44 -5.31 -16.82
C ASP A 313 -6.70 -6.45 -16.13
N ARG A 314 -6.43 -6.26 -14.84
CA ARG A 314 -5.59 -7.14 -14.02
C ARG A 314 -6.22 -7.40 -12.65
N ASN A 315 -5.83 -8.51 -12.04
CA ASN A 315 -6.16 -8.90 -10.67
C ASN A 315 -4.95 -8.61 -9.77
N GLN A 316 -4.70 -7.34 -9.45
CA GLN A 316 -3.49 -6.91 -8.75
C GLN A 316 -3.75 -6.22 -7.42
N GLN A 317 -4.86 -5.50 -7.29
CA GLN A 317 -5.11 -4.67 -6.12
C GLN A 317 -6.58 -4.41 -5.88
N ALA A 318 -6.99 -4.44 -4.62
CA ALA A 318 -8.27 -3.87 -4.20
C ALA A 318 -8.19 -3.45 -2.74
N THR A 319 -8.71 -2.26 -2.47
CA THR A 319 -8.72 -1.68 -1.13
C THR A 319 -9.84 -2.18 -0.24
N SER A 320 -9.63 -2.03 1.06
CA SER A 320 -10.69 -1.94 2.06
C SER A 320 -11.74 -0.92 1.64
N ARG A 321 -13.00 -1.33 1.53
CA ARG A 321 -14.12 -0.43 1.26
C ARG A 321 -15.30 -0.79 2.14
N SER A 322 -16.01 0.21 2.64
CA SER A 322 -17.29 0.04 3.33
C SER A 322 -18.27 1.16 2.97
N ARG A 323 -19.52 0.99 3.41
CA ARG A 323 -20.54 2.05 3.38
C ARG A 323 -20.61 2.83 4.70
N HIS A 324 -19.74 2.51 5.67
CA HIS A 324 -19.69 3.24 6.93
C HIS A 324 -19.10 4.64 6.73
N PRO A 325 -19.67 5.67 7.37
CA PRO A 325 -19.13 7.02 7.25
C PRO A 325 -17.68 7.10 7.77
N GLY A 326 -16.75 7.48 6.89
CA GLY A 326 -15.39 7.90 7.27
C GLY A 326 -14.39 6.78 7.57
N GLY A 327 -14.71 5.51 7.27
CA GLY A 327 -13.78 4.41 7.58
C GLY A 327 -14.31 3.02 7.26
N VAL A 328 -13.63 2.01 7.78
CA VAL A 328 -13.96 0.58 7.64
C VAL A 328 -13.78 -0.14 8.97
N TYR A 329 -14.51 -1.22 9.18
CA TYR A 329 -14.20 -2.18 10.23
C TYR A 329 -13.18 -3.21 9.73
N VAL A 330 -12.24 -3.53 10.61
CA VAL A 330 -11.26 -4.61 10.40
C VAL A 330 -11.21 -5.47 11.64
N SER A 331 -10.90 -6.76 11.47
CA SER A 331 -10.52 -7.64 12.56
C SER A 331 -9.01 -7.88 12.56
N PHE A 332 -8.46 -8.00 13.76
CA PHE A 332 -7.07 -8.40 13.99
C PHE A 332 -7.00 -9.91 14.23
N ILE A 333 -5.80 -10.47 14.11
CA ILE A 333 -5.60 -11.91 14.37
C ILE A 333 -5.98 -12.27 15.81
N ASP A 334 -5.88 -11.38 16.79
CA ASP A 334 -6.33 -11.63 18.17
C ASP A 334 -7.87 -11.72 18.35
N GLY A 335 -8.65 -11.51 17.28
CA GLY A 335 -10.12 -11.51 17.32
C GLY A 335 -10.74 -10.17 17.74
N SER A 336 -9.93 -9.15 18.03
CA SER A 336 -10.43 -7.79 18.23
C SER A 336 -10.90 -7.19 16.90
N VAL A 337 -11.97 -6.38 16.96
CA VAL A 337 -12.53 -5.68 15.80
C VAL A 337 -12.46 -4.18 16.08
N ARG A 338 -11.96 -3.41 15.13
CA ARG A 338 -11.78 -1.96 15.28
C ARG A 338 -12.25 -1.23 14.04
N PHE A 339 -12.73 0.00 14.24
CA PHE A 339 -13.01 0.93 13.17
C PHE A 339 -11.74 1.72 12.84
N LEU A 340 -11.34 1.72 11.57
CA LEU A 340 -10.19 2.47 11.06
C LEU A 340 -10.67 3.56 10.11
N SER A 341 -10.17 4.78 10.34
CA SER A 341 -10.55 5.97 9.57
C SER A 341 -9.94 5.96 8.17
N ASN A 342 -10.62 6.61 7.23
CA ASN A 342 -10.06 6.93 5.91
C ASN A 342 -8.82 7.85 6.01
N ASP A 343 -8.66 8.58 7.12
CA ASP A 343 -7.55 9.50 7.36
C ASP A 343 -6.36 8.83 8.06
N ILE A 344 -6.36 7.49 8.16
CA ILE A 344 -5.24 6.75 8.73
C ILE A 344 -3.94 7.04 7.96
N ASP A 345 -2.83 7.14 8.70
CA ASP A 345 -1.51 7.27 8.09
C ASP A 345 -1.25 6.07 7.13
N PRO A 346 -0.91 6.31 5.85
CA PRO A 346 -0.68 5.23 4.88
C PRO A 346 0.44 4.27 5.28
N GLY A 347 1.48 4.76 5.98
CA GLY A 347 2.54 3.95 6.52
C GLY A 347 2.05 3.03 7.64
N LEU A 348 1.21 3.55 8.54
CA LEU A 348 0.53 2.73 9.56
C LEU A 348 -0.36 1.66 8.90
N TRP A 349 -1.16 2.06 7.92
CA TRP A 349 -1.99 1.14 7.14
C TRP A 349 -1.15 0.03 6.50
N HIS A 350 -0.01 0.37 5.90
CA HIS A 350 0.93 -0.59 5.30
C HIS A 350 1.47 -1.59 6.33
N VAL A 351 1.97 -1.13 7.48
CA VAL A 351 2.62 -2.02 8.46
C VAL A 351 1.63 -2.90 9.22
N MET A 352 0.37 -2.47 9.36
CA MET A 352 -0.71 -3.27 9.97
C MET A 352 -1.20 -4.41 9.06
N HIS A 353 -0.92 -4.34 7.76
CA HIS A 353 -1.22 -5.40 6.80
C HIS A 353 -0.04 -6.34 6.54
N SER A 354 1.13 -6.06 7.11
CA SER A 354 2.35 -6.84 6.91
C SER A 354 2.68 -7.71 8.13
N ARG A 355 2.71 -9.03 7.94
CA ARG A 355 3.15 -10.03 8.93
C ARG A 355 4.64 -9.94 9.27
N GLU A 356 5.40 -9.24 8.44
CA GLU A 356 6.85 -9.11 8.56
C GLU A 356 7.26 -7.85 9.33
N THR A 357 6.30 -6.99 9.70
CA THR A 357 6.54 -5.81 10.53
C THR A 357 7.15 -6.25 11.87
N PRO A 358 8.29 -5.68 12.29
CA PRO A 358 8.85 -5.91 13.61
C PRO A 358 7.95 -5.35 14.72
N PRO A 359 7.88 -5.99 15.90
CA PRO A 359 7.02 -5.54 17.00
C PRO A 359 7.37 -4.14 17.50
N GLU A 360 8.65 -3.76 17.49
CA GLU A 360 9.13 -2.44 17.92
C GLU A 360 8.51 -1.27 17.14
N VAL A 361 8.01 -1.50 15.92
CA VAL A 361 7.34 -0.47 15.11
C VAL A 361 6.06 0.03 15.78
N PHE A 362 5.35 -0.84 16.49
CA PHE A 362 4.12 -0.47 17.21
C PHE A 362 4.40 0.01 18.64
N GLU A 363 5.55 -0.35 19.22
CA GLU A 363 6.02 0.12 20.52
C GLU A 363 6.62 1.53 20.45
N ALA A 364 7.21 1.89 19.30
CA ALA A 364 7.89 3.16 19.06
C ALA A 364 6.95 4.36 18.86
N LEU A 365 5.62 4.19 19.01
CA LEU A 365 4.67 5.30 19.01
C LEU A 365 4.73 6.03 20.36
N PRO A 366 5.27 7.26 20.42
CA PRO A 366 5.38 7.95 21.69
C PRO A 366 3.98 8.28 22.21
N LEU A 367 3.65 7.79 23.40
CA LEU A 367 2.81 8.57 24.32
C LEU A 367 3.48 9.93 24.43
N HIS A 368 2.77 10.96 24.00
CA HIS A 368 3.13 12.38 24.08
C HIS A 368 4.09 12.68 25.26
N GLN A 369 5.36 12.93 24.93
CA GLN A 369 6.15 13.93 25.61
C GLN A 369 6.78 14.79 24.51
N PRO A 370 6.47 16.10 24.46
CA PRO A 370 7.26 17.00 23.65
C PRO A 370 8.62 17.09 24.35
N GLU A 371 9.56 16.23 23.98
CA GLU A 371 10.94 16.59 24.17
C GLU A 371 11.16 17.82 23.30
N ASN A 372 11.28 18.96 23.98
CA ASN A 372 11.83 20.20 23.47
C ASN A 372 13.23 19.89 22.93
N SER A 373 13.30 19.32 21.73
CA SER A 373 14.42 19.53 20.82
C SER A 373 14.24 20.92 20.21
N GLN A 374 14.28 21.94 21.06
CA GLN A 374 14.80 23.22 20.60
C GLN A 374 16.25 22.92 20.22
N SER A 375 16.47 22.65 18.94
CA SER A 375 17.76 22.92 18.33
C SER A 375 18.13 24.34 18.77
N PRO A 376 19.29 24.55 19.42
CA PRO A 376 19.70 25.90 19.72
C PRO A 376 19.67 26.65 18.40
N ALA A 377 18.98 27.79 18.37
CA ALA A 377 19.16 28.75 17.30
C ALA A 377 20.67 28.92 17.15
N GLN A 378 21.22 28.40 16.05
CA GLN A 378 22.64 28.53 15.80
C GLN A 378 22.88 30.02 15.63
N GLU A 379 23.42 30.63 16.68
CA GLU A 379 24.06 31.92 16.59
C GLU A 379 25.05 31.86 15.43
N THR A 380 24.81 32.74 14.46
CA THR A 380 25.69 32.98 13.32
C THR A 380 27.02 33.51 13.84
N ASN A 381 27.94 32.60 14.16
CA ASN A 381 29.35 32.91 14.29
C ASN A 381 30.08 32.36 13.07
N THR A 382 30.16 33.22 12.06
CA THR A 382 30.68 32.96 10.72
C THR A 382 32.20 32.92 10.73
N SER A 383 32.79 31.81 11.17
CA SER A 383 34.06 31.36 10.58
C SER A 383 33.72 30.34 9.50
N GLN A 384 33.54 30.79 8.26
CA GLN A 384 33.38 29.90 7.10
C GLN A 384 34.65 29.06 6.94
N GLN A 385 34.65 27.86 7.52
CA GLN A 385 35.69 26.90 7.28
C GLN A 385 35.59 26.49 5.80
N VAL A 386 36.62 26.81 5.02
CA VAL A 386 36.65 26.47 3.59
C VAL A 386 36.75 24.96 3.47
N LEU A 387 35.62 24.31 3.17
CA LEU A 387 35.58 22.88 2.89
C LEU A 387 36.39 22.60 1.63
N ARG A 388 37.20 21.54 1.67
CA ARG A 388 37.96 21.03 0.50
C ARG A 388 37.58 19.57 0.27
N PRO A 389 37.57 19.11 -0.99
CA PRO A 389 37.42 17.68 -1.26
C PRO A 389 38.48 16.87 -0.52
N PHE A 390 38.12 15.68 -0.06
CA PHE A 390 39.04 14.80 0.65
C PHE A 390 38.71 13.33 0.39
N THR A 391 39.64 12.45 0.74
CA THR A 391 39.41 11.00 0.78
C THR A 391 39.53 10.54 2.24
N ASN A 392 38.56 9.77 2.71
CA ASN A 392 38.55 9.26 4.09
C ASN A 392 39.44 8.00 4.24
N SER A 393 39.50 7.44 5.45
CA SER A 393 40.32 6.27 5.79
C SER A 393 39.96 4.99 5.05
N VAL A 394 38.73 4.87 4.52
CA VAL A 394 38.27 3.70 3.78
C VAL A 394 38.31 3.88 2.25
N GLY A 395 38.86 5.01 1.78
CA GLY A 395 39.06 5.29 0.35
C GLY A 395 37.87 5.97 -0.33
N MET A 396 36.87 6.42 0.42
CA MET A 396 35.74 7.17 -0.14
C MET A 396 36.15 8.61 -0.42
N ARG A 397 35.93 9.06 -1.65
CA ARG A 397 36.15 10.45 -2.06
C ARG A 397 34.91 11.29 -1.79
N PHE A 398 35.09 12.44 -1.17
CA PHE A 398 34.04 13.40 -0.85
C PHE A 398 34.25 14.69 -1.64
N VAL A 399 33.19 15.18 -2.25
CA VAL A 399 33.14 16.48 -2.94
C VAL A 399 32.41 17.50 -2.08
N VAL A 400 32.67 18.78 -2.31
CA VAL A 400 32.04 19.89 -1.58
C VAL A 400 30.80 20.31 -2.33
N ILE A 401 29.65 20.20 -1.68
CA ILE A 401 28.38 20.71 -2.18
C ILE A 401 28.20 22.12 -1.62
N PRO A 402 28.01 23.15 -2.47
CA PRO A 402 27.83 24.51 -2.01
C PRO A 402 26.46 24.70 -1.33
N ALA A 403 26.39 25.65 -0.39
CA ALA A 403 25.11 26.18 0.06
C ALA A 403 24.34 26.80 -1.12
N GLY A 404 23.01 26.70 -1.09
CA GLY A 404 22.17 27.25 -2.16
C GLY A 404 20.69 27.05 -1.90
N GLU A 405 19.89 27.37 -2.91
CA GLU A 405 18.44 27.24 -2.88
C GLU A 405 17.95 26.66 -4.21
N PHE A 406 16.87 25.90 -4.16
CA PHE A 406 16.23 25.32 -5.34
C PHE A 406 14.75 25.07 -5.11
N GLN A 407 14.02 24.78 -6.19
CA GLN A 407 12.65 24.27 -6.12
C GLN A 407 12.69 22.74 -6.04
N MET A 408 12.31 22.19 -4.90
CA MET A 408 12.17 20.75 -4.66
C MET A 408 10.80 20.27 -5.14
N GLY A 409 10.75 19.12 -5.80
CA GLY A 409 9.52 18.53 -6.31
C GLY A 409 9.13 18.91 -7.73
N LEU A 410 7.87 18.64 -8.07
CA LEU A 410 7.28 18.86 -9.38
C LEU A 410 6.19 19.94 -9.34
N PRO A 411 6.06 20.77 -10.39
CA PRO A 411 4.98 21.72 -10.48
C PRO A 411 3.63 21.00 -10.55
N ASP A 412 2.62 21.57 -9.89
CA ASP A 412 1.25 21.07 -9.98
C ASP A 412 0.65 21.48 -11.34
N PHE A 413 0.29 20.48 -12.15
CA PHE A 413 -0.35 20.68 -13.45
C PHE A 413 -1.89 20.61 -13.40
N GLY A 414 -2.49 20.37 -12.23
CA GLY A 414 -3.94 20.41 -12.03
C GLY A 414 -4.75 19.29 -12.69
N ASN A 415 -4.09 18.22 -13.15
CA ASN A 415 -4.72 17.14 -13.96
C ASN A 415 -5.17 15.91 -13.13
N GLY A 416 -5.33 16.03 -11.81
CA GLY A 416 -5.76 14.93 -10.95
C GLY A 416 -5.26 15.07 -9.51
N PRO A 417 -5.38 14.02 -8.68
CA PRO A 417 -4.77 13.99 -7.36
C PRO A 417 -3.26 14.20 -7.46
N ALA A 418 -2.75 15.13 -6.67
CA ALA A 418 -1.33 15.47 -6.65
C ALA A 418 -0.48 14.23 -6.30
N PRO A 419 0.53 13.88 -7.12
CA PRO A 419 1.58 12.95 -6.74
C PRO A 419 2.29 13.39 -5.45
N GLN A 420 3.00 12.45 -4.84
CA GLN A 420 3.80 12.65 -3.61
C GLN A 420 4.85 13.77 -3.78
N GLU A 421 5.30 13.98 -5.01
CA GLU A 421 6.34 14.95 -5.37
C GLU A 421 5.78 16.38 -5.60
N VAL A 422 4.49 16.59 -5.38
CA VAL A 422 3.77 17.85 -5.61
C VAL A 422 3.25 18.39 -4.26
N PRO A 423 3.36 19.70 -3.98
CA PRO A 423 3.82 20.76 -4.88
C PRO A 423 5.33 20.98 -4.89
N ALA A 424 5.81 21.57 -5.99
CA ALA A 424 7.10 22.22 -6.02
C ALA A 424 7.17 23.31 -4.95
N HIS A 425 8.21 23.31 -4.12
CA HIS A 425 8.36 24.23 -3.00
C HIS A 425 9.82 24.70 -2.83
N PRO A 426 10.04 25.92 -2.32
CA PRO A 426 11.39 26.45 -2.10
C PRO A 426 12.09 25.70 -0.96
N VAL A 427 13.33 25.28 -1.22
CA VAL A 427 14.22 24.71 -0.22
C VAL A 427 15.57 25.42 -0.26
N LYS A 428 16.08 25.75 0.92
CA LYS A 428 17.38 26.36 1.17
C LYS A 428 18.28 25.40 1.93
N ILE A 429 19.43 25.09 1.33
CA ILE A 429 20.56 24.39 1.93
C ILE A 429 21.53 25.44 2.47
N PRO A 430 21.56 25.71 3.79
CA PRO A 430 22.20 26.90 4.33
C PRO A 430 23.72 26.85 4.37
N ASN A 431 24.28 25.64 4.48
CA ASN A 431 25.70 25.42 4.66
C ASN A 431 26.22 24.52 3.57
N SER A 432 27.44 24.78 3.11
CA SER A 432 28.16 23.80 2.31
C SER A 432 28.41 22.56 3.15
N PHE A 433 28.39 21.39 2.52
CA PHE A 433 28.64 20.11 3.17
C PHE A 433 29.45 19.19 2.24
N TRP A 434 29.91 18.05 2.76
CA TRP A 434 30.57 17.04 1.94
C TRP A 434 29.61 15.92 1.60
N MET A 435 29.66 15.45 0.36
CA MET A 435 28.90 14.29 -0.09
C MET A 435 29.83 13.29 -0.77
N GLY A 436 29.60 12.00 -0.51
CA GLY A 436 30.31 10.92 -1.18
C GLY A 436 30.14 11.07 -2.69
N GLN A 437 31.27 11.04 -3.41
CA GLN A 437 31.32 11.24 -4.85
C GLN A 437 30.45 10.21 -5.60
N CYS A 438 30.45 8.96 -5.14
CA CYS A 438 29.59 7.90 -5.64
C CYS A 438 28.82 7.22 -4.48
N GLU A 439 27.99 6.24 -4.80
CA GLU A 439 27.41 5.32 -3.83
C GLU A 439 28.50 4.58 -3.05
N VAL A 440 28.15 4.09 -1.86
CA VAL A 440 29.05 3.24 -1.07
C VAL A 440 29.28 1.93 -1.82
N THR A 441 30.53 1.53 -2.00
CA THR A 441 30.85 0.26 -2.69
C THR A 441 30.83 -0.93 -1.75
N ASN A 442 30.72 -2.14 -2.31
CA ASN A 442 30.86 -3.39 -1.56
C ASN A 442 32.19 -3.47 -0.78
N GLU A 443 33.29 -2.99 -1.38
CA GLU A 443 34.59 -2.92 -0.71
C GLU A 443 34.57 -1.98 0.51
N GLN A 444 34.01 -0.77 0.35
CA GLN A 444 33.94 0.22 1.42
C GLN A 444 33.04 -0.25 2.56
N PHE A 445 31.88 -0.82 2.22
CA PHE A 445 30.96 -1.40 3.19
C PHE A 445 31.63 -2.51 4.02
N SER A 446 32.32 -3.43 3.35
CA SER A 446 33.04 -4.54 3.99
C SER A 446 34.16 -4.07 4.92
N LYS A 447 34.88 -2.98 4.57
CA LYS A 447 35.94 -2.40 5.41
C LYS A 447 35.39 -1.82 6.72
N VAL A 448 34.23 -1.16 6.70
CA VAL A 448 33.63 -0.50 7.87
C VAL A 448 32.86 -1.49 8.74
N MET A 449 32.08 -2.37 8.12
CA MET A 449 31.20 -3.27 8.86
C MET A 449 31.92 -4.53 9.39
N LEU A 450 33.11 -4.86 8.84
CA LEU A 450 33.91 -6.09 9.06
C LEU A 450 33.08 -7.37 8.77
N PRO A 451 33.67 -8.57 8.52
CA PRO A 451 32.91 -9.73 8.03
C PRO A 451 32.10 -10.38 9.17
N THR A 452 31.05 -9.70 9.60
CA THR A 452 29.90 -10.28 10.28
C THR A 452 28.80 -10.44 9.25
N ASP A 453 29.11 -11.17 8.18
CA ASP A 453 28.19 -11.94 7.37
C ASP A 453 28.90 -12.39 6.11
N LYS A 454 29.38 -13.64 6.11
CA LYS A 454 29.64 -14.37 4.87
C LYS A 454 28.39 -14.43 3.97
N ASP A 455 27.22 -14.09 4.52
CA ASP A 455 25.92 -14.10 3.88
C ASP A 455 25.67 -12.89 2.94
N LEU A 456 26.32 -11.73 3.17
CA LEU A 456 26.12 -10.55 2.32
C LEU A 456 26.72 -10.72 0.91
N LEU A 457 27.89 -11.38 0.80
CA LEU A 457 28.55 -11.66 -0.48
C LEU A 457 27.88 -12.81 -1.25
N SER A 458 27.22 -13.76 -0.56
CA SER A 458 26.41 -14.80 -1.22
C SER A 458 25.08 -14.25 -1.73
N ARG A 459 24.43 -13.34 -1.00
CA ARG A 459 23.15 -12.71 -1.39
C ARG A 459 23.23 -11.80 -2.63
N GLN A 460 24.42 -11.36 -3.03
CA GLN A 460 24.62 -10.54 -4.23
C GLN A 460 24.89 -11.35 -5.52
N HIS A 461 25.36 -12.60 -5.40
CA HIS A 461 25.74 -13.42 -6.56
C HIS A 461 24.56 -13.87 -7.43
N GLU A 462 23.34 -13.86 -6.92
CA GLU A 462 22.15 -14.26 -7.69
C GLU A 462 21.65 -13.18 -8.67
N ALA A 463 22.11 -11.93 -8.54
CA ALA A 463 21.60 -10.79 -9.33
C ALA A 463 22.53 -10.31 -10.46
N THR A 464 23.77 -10.79 -10.57
CA THR A 464 24.75 -10.22 -11.51
C THR A 464 25.66 -11.26 -12.19
N SER A 465 25.69 -11.25 -13.52
CA SER A 465 26.64 -12.02 -14.36
C SER A 465 28.05 -11.39 -14.38
N VAL A 466 28.59 -10.99 -13.22
CA VAL A 466 29.81 -10.15 -13.12
C VAL A 466 30.95 -10.91 -12.44
N THR A 467 32.19 -10.70 -12.90
CA THR A 467 33.40 -11.29 -12.33
C THR A 467 33.67 -10.80 -10.90
N THR A 468 34.38 -11.60 -10.08
CA THR A 468 34.67 -11.34 -8.66
C THR A 468 35.49 -10.06 -8.38
N GLU A 469 36.25 -9.54 -9.34
CA GLU A 469 36.99 -8.28 -9.17
C GLU A 469 36.11 -7.05 -9.42
N ASN A 470 35.15 -7.13 -10.34
CA ASN A 470 34.22 -6.04 -10.62
C ASN A 470 33.16 -5.89 -9.51
N SER A 471 32.85 -6.97 -8.77
CA SER A 471 31.83 -6.95 -7.70
C SER A 471 32.19 -6.04 -6.52
N LEU A 472 33.48 -5.85 -6.22
CA LEU A 472 33.93 -4.99 -5.11
C LEU A 472 33.68 -3.49 -5.35
N GLN A 473 33.68 -3.07 -6.62
CA GLN A 473 33.45 -1.68 -7.04
C GLN A 473 31.98 -1.40 -7.40
N LEU A 474 31.11 -2.42 -7.37
CA LEU A 474 29.67 -2.20 -7.48
C LEU A 474 29.16 -1.46 -6.24
N PRO A 475 28.10 -0.64 -6.37
CA PRO A 475 27.39 -0.10 -5.23
C PRO A 475 26.89 -1.26 -4.34
N VAL A 476 26.99 -1.08 -3.02
CA VAL A 476 26.42 -2.03 -2.07
C VAL A 476 24.90 -1.91 -2.13
N THR A 477 24.23 -2.99 -2.52
CA THR A 477 22.77 -3.11 -2.52
C THR A 477 22.31 -4.30 -1.69
N ASN A 478 20.99 -4.52 -1.60
CA ASN A 478 20.39 -5.56 -0.76
C ASN A 478 20.69 -5.38 0.73
N ILE A 479 20.73 -4.12 1.16
CA ILE A 479 20.85 -3.73 2.58
C ILE A 479 19.59 -2.97 3.03
N THR A 480 19.32 -3.04 4.33
CA THR A 480 18.27 -2.29 5.00
C THR A 480 18.71 -0.86 5.30
N TRP A 481 17.74 0.03 5.54
CA TRP A 481 18.04 1.39 6.01
C TRP A 481 18.78 1.37 7.35
N ASN A 482 18.40 0.47 8.25
CA ASN A 482 19.04 0.30 9.56
C ASN A 482 20.53 -0.04 9.41
N GLU A 483 20.90 -0.91 8.45
CA GLU A 483 22.30 -1.23 8.16
C GLU A 483 23.05 -0.04 7.54
N ALA A 484 22.42 0.74 6.67
CA ALA A 484 23.02 1.94 6.08
C ALA A 484 23.32 3.01 7.16
N VAL A 485 22.42 3.18 8.13
CA VAL A 485 22.66 4.06 9.30
C VAL A 485 23.75 3.50 10.21
N ALA A 486 23.76 2.20 10.48
CA ALA A 486 24.82 1.56 11.26
C ALA A 486 26.19 1.72 10.61
N PHE A 487 26.28 1.64 9.27
CA PHE A 487 27.50 1.96 8.53
C PHE A 487 27.96 3.40 8.77
N CYS A 488 27.06 4.38 8.68
CA CYS A 488 27.38 5.79 8.93
C CYS A 488 27.90 6.02 10.36
N GLN A 489 27.29 5.37 11.35
CA GLN A 489 27.71 5.44 12.75
C GLN A 489 29.10 4.84 12.94
N LYS A 490 29.36 3.62 12.47
CA LYS A 490 30.68 2.98 12.58
C LYS A 490 31.77 3.75 11.83
N LEU A 491 31.45 4.32 10.66
CA LEU A 491 32.40 5.16 9.91
C LEU A 491 32.74 6.44 10.68
N THR A 492 31.76 7.05 11.35
CA THR A 492 31.98 8.18 12.25
C THR A 492 32.92 7.81 13.39
N GLU A 493 32.65 6.72 14.10
CA GLU A 493 33.48 6.23 15.20
C GLU A 493 34.91 5.92 14.75
N THR A 494 35.06 5.29 13.58
CA THR A 494 36.35 4.96 12.98
C THR A 494 37.17 6.22 12.69
N GLU A 495 36.57 7.22 12.07
CA GLU A 495 37.25 8.48 11.72
C GLU A 495 37.58 9.30 12.97
N GLN A 496 36.71 9.31 13.98
CA GLN A 496 36.97 9.92 15.27
C GLN A 496 38.13 9.25 16.01
N ALA A 497 38.22 7.92 15.99
CA ALA A 497 39.33 7.17 16.58
C ALA A 497 40.67 7.47 15.89
N LEU A 498 40.64 7.87 14.62
CA LEU A 498 41.80 8.35 13.86
C LEU A 498 42.10 9.85 14.08
N GLY A 499 41.35 10.52 14.95
CA GLY A 499 41.51 11.94 15.28
C GLY A 499 40.85 12.90 14.30
N HIS A 500 40.02 12.41 13.38
CA HIS A 500 39.26 13.27 12.46
C HIS A 500 37.93 13.70 13.09
N GLN A 501 37.67 15.00 13.13
CA GLN A 501 36.40 15.58 13.62
C GLN A 501 35.31 15.49 12.53
N ARG A 502 34.94 14.28 12.13
CA ARG A 502 33.99 14.02 11.05
C ARG A 502 32.82 13.19 11.53
N ARG A 503 31.61 13.56 11.10
CA ARG A 503 30.39 12.80 11.30
C ARG A 503 29.80 12.43 9.95
N TYR A 504 29.42 11.17 9.80
CA TYR A 504 28.79 10.62 8.60
C TYR A 504 27.31 10.31 8.86
N ARG A 505 26.48 10.56 7.87
CA ARG A 505 25.04 10.26 7.89
C ARG A 505 24.52 10.01 6.48
N LEU A 506 23.30 9.49 6.36
CA LEU A 506 22.56 9.52 5.10
C LEU A 506 22.24 10.98 4.73
N PRO A 507 22.17 11.31 3.42
CA PRO A 507 21.64 12.59 2.98
C PRO A 507 20.17 12.70 3.40
N THR A 508 19.72 13.91 3.67
CA THR A 508 18.29 14.18 3.63
C THR A 508 17.78 14.03 2.20
N GLU A 509 16.48 13.80 2.04
CA GLU A 509 15.84 13.80 0.73
C GLU A 509 16.12 15.11 -0.03
N ALA A 510 16.05 16.23 0.69
CA ALA A 510 16.24 17.55 0.14
C ALA A 510 17.69 17.79 -0.34
N GLU A 511 18.68 17.37 0.44
CA GLU A 511 20.09 17.39 0.02
C GLU A 511 20.32 16.48 -1.18
N TRP A 512 19.71 15.29 -1.19
CA TRP A 512 19.83 14.36 -2.30
C TRP A 512 19.30 14.97 -3.60
N GLU A 513 18.10 15.56 -3.56
CA GLU A 513 17.48 16.17 -4.74
C GLU A 513 18.20 17.44 -5.19
N TYR A 514 18.66 18.29 -4.26
CA TYR A 514 19.51 19.44 -4.57
C TYR A 514 20.76 19.03 -5.34
N CYS A 515 21.42 17.97 -4.86
CA CYS A 515 22.60 17.39 -5.48
C CYS A 515 22.30 16.77 -6.84
N SER A 516 21.21 16.01 -6.97
CA SER A 516 20.80 15.40 -8.24
C SER A 516 20.48 16.45 -9.30
N ARG A 517 19.89 17.58 -8.90
CA ARG A 517 19.53 18.71 -9.78
C ARG A 517 20.66 19.70 -10.06
N GLU A 518 21.85 19.50 -9.48
CA GLU A 518 22.97 20.45 -9.59
C GLU A 518 22.60 21.87 -9.12
N GLY A 519 21.70 21.98 -8.14
CA GLY A 519 21.14 23.24 -7.66
C GLY A 519 20.18 23.95 -8.61
N ASN A 520 19.77 23.31 -9.72
CA ASN A 520 18.76 23.88 -10.63
C ASN A 520 17.33 23.67 -10.09
N SER A 521 16.46 24.63 -10.36
CA SER A 521 15.03 24.55 -10.01
C SER A 521 14.15 23.94 -11.10
N VAL A 522 14.72 23.65 -12.27
CA VAL A 522 14.00 23.03 -13.39
C VAL A 522 14.21 21.52 -13.32
N PRO A 523 13.15 20.70 -13.21
CA PRO A 523 13.26 19.25 -13.32
C PRO A 523 13.84 18.83 -14.67
N TYR A 524 14.52 17.69 -14.72
CA TYR A 524 15.00 17.10 -15.97
C TYR A 524 13.83 16.78 -16.92
N ARG A 525 14.02 17.01 -18.22
CA ARG A 525 13.00 16.75 -19.26
C ARG A 525 13.25 15.40 -19.91
N TRP A 526 12.25 14.53 -19.90
CA TRP A 526 12.34 13.16 -20.42
C TRP A 526 11.52 12.96 -21.69
N ALA A 527 11.68 11.82 -22.36
CA ALA A 527 10.86 11.45 -23.51
C ALA A 527 9.37 11.37 -23.11
N PRO A 528 8.44 11.88 -23.94
CA PRO A 528 8.63 12.38 -25.30
C PRO A 528 9.10 13.85 -25.41
N ASN A 529 9.23 14.56 -24.28
CA ASN A 529 9.57 15.99 -24.19
C ASN A 529 11.08 16.30 -24.19
N ARG A 530 11.93 15.28 -24.38
CA ARG A 530 13.40 15.39 -24.48
C ARG A 530 13.77 16.20 -25.73
N GLN A 531 14.63 17.21 -25.58
CA GLN A 531 15.15 17.95 -26.73
C GLN A 531 16.23 17.16 -27.46
N GLN A 532 16.34 17.34 -28.77
CA GLN A 532 17.40 16.72 -29.56
C GLN A 532 18.78 17.17 -29.06
N GLY A 533 19.63 16.20 -28.66
CA GLY A 533 20.96 16.45 -28.11
C GLY A 533 21.04 16.55 -26.57
N ASP A 534 19.92 16.45 -25.87
CA ASP A 534 19.89 16.38 -24.41
C ASP A 534 20.33 14.98 -23.95
N VAL A 535 21.60 14.74 -23.64
CA VAL A 535 22.10 13.44 -23.14
C VAL A 535 21.81 13.19 -21.66
N SER A 536 21.06 14.08 -20.99
CA SER A 536 20.64 13.84 -19.61
C SER A 536 19.75 12.60 -19.56
N GLY A 537 20.11 11.64 -18.70
CA GLY A 537 19.30 10.46 -18.47
C GLY A 537 19.55 9.23 -19.34
N GLU A 538 20.54 9.25 -20.24
CA GLU A 538 20.94 8.05 -21.00
C GLU A 538 21.44 6.90 -20.10
N SER A 539 21.83 7.21 -18.87
CA SER A 539 22.34 6.29 -17.85
C SER A 539 21.26 5.52 -17.07
N ALA A 540 19.97 5.79 -17.30
CA ALA A 540 18.87 5.22 -16.51
C ALA A 540 18.07 4.10 -17.20
N GLY A 541 18.44 3.71 -18.44
CA GLY A 541 17.96 2.46 -19.05
C GLY A 541 16.45 2.24 -18.99
N ILE A 542 15.67 3.08 -19.69
CA ILE A 542 14.21 2.96 -19.71
C ILE A 542 13.80 1.52 -20.08
N LEU A 543 14.38 0.96 -21.14
CA LEU A 543 14.32 -0.45 -21.52
C LEU A 543 15.45 -0.77 -22.53
N PRO A 544 16.21 -1.86 -22.35
CA PRO A 544 16.21 -2.74 -21.18
C PRO A 544 16.82 -2.03 -19.96
N ALA A 545 16.41 -2.46 -18.75
CA ALA A 545 17.04 -1.98 -17.52
C ALA A 545 18.55 -2.22 -17.59
N LEU A 546 19.33 -1.20 -17.22
CA LEU A 546 20.79 -1.31 -17.22
C LEU A 546 21.24 -2.13 -16.00
N PRO A 547 22.18 -3.07 -16.18
CA PRO A 547 22.77 -3.79 -15.05
C PRO A 547 23.50 -2.80 -14.13
N ILE A 548 23.50 -3.12 -12.83
CA ILE A 548 24.35 -2.41 -11.86
C ILE A 548 25.79 -2.46 -12.36
N SER A 549 26.45 -1.31 -12.35
CA SER A 549 27.80 -1.11 -12.88
C SER A 549 28.74 -0.62 -11.77
N PRO A 550 30.07 -0.76 -11.93
CA PRO A 550 31.01 -0.17 -11.00
C PRO A 550 30.74 1.33 -10.82
N VAL A 551 30.81 1.81 -9.59
CA VAL A 551 30.54 3.22 -9.30
C VAL A 551 31.49 4.14 -10.08
N GLY A 552 31.00 5.31 -10.50
CA GLY A 552 31.76 6.26 -11.31
C GLY A 552 31.93 5.86 -12.78
N SER A 553 31.23 4.83 -13.26
CA SER A 553 31.25 4.43 -14.67
C SER A 553 30.62 5.48 -15.60
N PHE A 554 29.74 6.32 -15.08
CA PHE A 554 29.06 7.37 -15.82
C PHE A 554 29.62 8.77 -15.49
N PRO A 555 29.45 9.79 -16.36
CA PRO A 555 29.97 11.13 -16.10
C PRO A 555 29.45 11.75 -14.80
N GLU A 556 30.29 12.53 -14.14
CA GLU A 556 29.89 13.33 -12.98
C GLU A 556 28.97 14.49 -13.37
N ASN A 557 28.12 14.90 -12.43
CA ASN A 557 27.33 16.12 -12.51
C ASN A 557 28.19 17.36 -12.18
N ARG A 558 27.63 18.58 -12.29
CA ARG A 558 28.38 19.84 -12.00
C ARG A 558 28.95 19.96 -10.58
N PHE A 559 28.45 19.18 -9.63
CA PHE A 559 29.00 19.12 -8.26
C PHE A 559 30.08 18.04 -8.09
N GLY A 560 30.42 17.31 -9.16
CA GLY A 560 31.40 16.24 -9.13
C GLY A 560 30.85 14.92 -8.56
N LEU A 561 29.53 14.75 -8.54
CA LEU A 561 28.86 13.52 -8.09
C LEU A 561 28.57 12.61 -9.29
N HIS A 562 28.88 11.33 -9.16
CA HIS A 562 28.53 10.30 -10.13
C HIS A 562 27.22 9.60 -9.74
N ASP A 563 26.61 8.96 -10.74
CA ASP A 563 25.53 7.98 -10.58
C ASP A 563 24.23 8.52 -9.94
N MET A 564 24.13 9.83 -9.71
CA MET A 564 22.92 10.51 -9.17
C MET A 564 21.63 10.34 -10.02
N ARG A 565 21.72 9.67 -11.18
CA ARG A 565 20.65 9.46 -12.16
C ARG A 565 20.57 8.00 -12.65
N GLY A 566 20.98 7.01 -11.84
CA GLY A 566 21.02 5.62 -12.28
C GLY A 566 21.80 4.72 -11.32
N ASN A 567 22.25 3.58 -11.84
CA ASN A 567 23.05 2.57 -11.13
C ASN A 567 22.36 1.88 -9.95
N ALA A 568 22.20 2.55 -8.81
CA ALA A 568 21.46 2.06 -7.66
C ALA A 568 20.47 3.12 -7.15
N TRP A 569 19.39 2.64 -6.53
CA TRP A 569 18.58 3.47 -5.66
C TRP A 569 19.31 3.67 -4.33
N GLU A 570 18.99 4.73 -3.61
CA GLU A 570 19.76 5.25 -2.50
C GLU A 570 18.84 5.61 -1.33
N TRP A 571 19.06 4.99 -0.18
CA TRP A 571 18.42 5.35 1.07
C TRP A 571 18.71 6.81 1.46
N THR A 572 17.67 7.51 1.93
CA THR A 572 17.80 8.83 2.56
C THR A 572 17.42 8.79 4.04
N ALA A 573 17.75 9.85 4.79
CA ALA A 573 17.46 9.91 6.22
C ALA A 573 15.95 10.02 6.53
N ASP A 574 15.19 10.61 5.62
CA ASP A 574 13.83 11.09 5.82
C ASP A 574 12.83 9.95 6.00
N TRP A 575 11.92 10.15 6.96
CA TRP A 575 10.68 9.39 6.99
C TRP A 575 9.77 9.86 5.85
N TYR A 576 9.02 8.95 5.26
CA TYR A 576 8.04 9.30 4.25
C TYR A 576 6.75 9.83 4.90
N ALA A 577 6.22 10.92 4.36
CA ALA A 577 4.82 11.30 4.50
C ALA A 577 4.31 11.88 3.19
N ARG A 578 3.14 11.42 2.75
CA ARG A 578 2.57 11.77 1.43
C ARG A 578 2.36 13.27 1.24
N ASP A 579 1.97 13.96 2.30
CA ASP A 579 1.63 15.38 2.28
C ASP A 579 2.82 16.29 2.61
N TYR A 580 4.01 15.73 2.83
CA TYR A 580 5.13 16.47 3.43
C TYR A 580 5.52 17.71 2.64
N TYR A 581 5.54 17.65 1.31
CA TYR A 581 5.92 18.78 0.45
C TYR A 581 5.01 20.00 0.65
N SER A 582 3.72 19.79 0.93
CA SER A 582 2.76 20.88 1.15
C SER A 582 3.01 21.66 2.45
N ARG A 583 3.77 21.08 3.39
CA ARG A 583 4.05 21.61 4.73
C ARG A 583 5.54 21.58 5.08
N SER A 584 6.39 21.41 4.06
CA SER A 584 7.84 21.31 4.21
C SER A 584 8.42 22.67 4.63
N PRO A 585 9.31 22.73 5.63
CA PRO A 585 10.01 23.96 5.96
C PRO A 585 11.03 24.32 4.87
N GLU A 586 11.18 25.61 4.58
CA GLU A 586 12.13 26.07 3.55
C GLU A 586 13.59 25.80 3.94
N LEU A 587 13.94 25.94 5.22
CA LEU A 587 15.33 25.84 5.67
C LEU A 587 15.68 24.40 6.05
N ASN A 588 16.50 23.75 5.22
CA ASN A 588 17.07 22.42 5.46
C ASN A 588 16.06 21.36 5.97
N PRO A 589 15.00 21.04 5.19
CA PRO A 589 14.00 20.07 5.60
C PRO A 589 14.61 18.68 5.88
N GLN A 590 14.08 18.00 6.89
CA GLN A 590 14.58 16.70 7.40
C GLN A 590 13.53 15.58 7.35
N GLY A 591 12.43 15.82 6.62
CA GLY A 591 11.26 14.97 6.65
C GLY A 591 10.42 15.16 7.93
N PRO A 592 9.30 14.43 8.06
CA PRO A 592 8.57 14.33 9.30
C PRO A 592 9.43 13.67 10.40
N PRO A 593 9.23 14.04 11.69
CA PRO A 593 10.05 13.54 12.79
C PRO A 593 9.90 12.03 13.04
N THR A 594 8.76 11.47 12.64
CA THR A 594 8.41 10.05 12.81
C THR A 594 7.72 9.55 11.55
N GLY A 595 7.81 8.24 11.31
CA GLY A 595 7.09 7.57 10.24
C GLY A 595 7.32 6.07 10.28
N TYR A 596 6.76 5.38 9.29
CA TYR A 596 6.84 3.91 9.19
C TYR A 596 7.74 3.44 8.04
N LEU A 597 7.91 4.29 7.02
CA LEU A 597 8.66 3.99 5.80
C LEU A 597 9.70 5.07 5.55
N LYS A 598 10.83 4.66 4.97
CA LYS A 598 11.93 5.55 4.64
C LYS A 598 11.93 5.88 3.16
N VAL A 599 12.26 7.14 2.85
CA VAL A 599 12.36 7.63 1.49
C VAL A 599 13.59 7.02 0.82
N VAL A 600 13.40 6.54 -0.40
CA VAL A 600 14.45 6.07 -1.29
C VAL A 600 14.49 6.99 -2.50
N ARG A 601 15.68 7.38 -2.92
CA ARG A 601 15.91 8.25 -4.09
C ARG A 601 16.85 7.55 -5.05
N GLY A 602 17.05 8.05 -6.25
CA GLY A 602 17.87 7.38 -7.26
C GLY A 602 17.14 7.16 -8.56
N SER A 603 17.79 6.42 -9.46
CA SER A 603 17.39 6.29 -10.86
C SER A 603 17.08 7.63 -11.54
N ASP A 604 16.40 7.57 -12.68
CA ASP A 604 15.75 8.73 -13.24
C ASP A 604 14.54 9.15 -12.41
N TRP A 605 14.51 10.42 -12.04
CA TRP A 605 13.32 11.12 -11.61
C TRP A 605 12.30 11.14 -12.77
N ARG A 606 11.58 10.04 -12.97
CA ARG A 606 10.56 9.87 -14.00
C ARG A 606 9.27 10.59 -13.59
N PHE A 607 8.91 11.65 -14.31
CA PHE A 607 7.83 11.67 -15.31
C PHE A 607 7.41 13.12 -15.65
N VAL A 608 7.66 13.54 -16.89
CA VAL A 608 6.91 14.62 -17.54
C VAL A 608 6.43 14.09 -18.89
N GLY A 609 5.32 13.36 -18.88
CA GLY A 609 4.71 12.72 -20.04
C GLY A 609 3.57 11.80 -19.58
N GLU A 610 2.36 12.37 -19.52
CA GLU A 610 1.18 11.98 -18.73
C GLU A 610 1.30 12.26 -17.21
N PRO A 611 0.31 12.94 -16.59
CA PRO A 611 0.30 13.15 -15.15
C PRO A 611 0.17 11.80 -14.44
N CYS A 612 1.02 11.59 -13.42
CA CYS A 612 0.91 10.54 -12.40
C CYS A 612 1.41 9.13 -12.78
N HIS A 613 2.71 8.90 -12.64
CA HIS A 613 3.25 7.56 -12.28
C HIS A 613 3.77 7.60 -10.83
N ILE A 614 3.37 6.59 -10.07
CA ILE A 614 3.37 6.47 -8.59
C ILE A 614 4.71 5.93 -8.04
N ASP A 615 5.80 5.99 -8.80
CA ASP A 615 7.03 5.29 -8.41
C ASP A 615 7.94 6.13 -7.50
N TYR A 616 7.36 6.92 -6.58
CA TYR A 616 8.10 7.54 -5.49
C TYR A 616 8.50 6.41 -4.52
N PRO A 617 9.76 5.96 -4.50
CA PRO A 617 10.09 4.73 -3.82
C PRO A 617 10.28 4.97 -2.34
N MET A 618 9.67 4.08 -1.58
CA MET A 618 9.80 4.04 -0.14
C MET A 618 9.75 2.60 0.30
N LEU A 619 10.49 2.31 1.35
CA LEU A 619 10.62 0.94 1.84
C LEU A 619 10.64 0.94 3.38
N PRO A 620 10.15 -0.12 4.01
CA PRO A 620 10.31 -0.28 5.45
C PRO A 620 11.80 -0.31 5.83
N PRO A 621 12.21 0.34 6.94
CA PRO A 621 13.62 0.47 7.29
C PRO A 621 14.34 -0.85 7.61
N TRP A 622 13.60 -1.94 7.85
CA TRP A 622 14.10 -3.30 8.08
C TRP A 622 14.06 -4.20 6.84
N LYS A 623 13.64 -3.69 5.68
CA LYS A 623 13.58 -4.44 4.42
C LYS A 623 14.73 -4.05 3.52
N SER A 624 15.30 -5.04 2.84
CA SER A 624 16.34 -4.84 1.84
C SER A 624 15.76 -5.01 0.44
N ASN A 625 16.42 -4.41 -0.56
CA ASN A 625 16.02 -4.54 -1.97
C ASN A 625 17.27 -4.71 -2.86
N PRO A 626 17.27 -5.64 -3.83
CA PRO A 626 18.42 -5.94 -4.68
C PRO A 626 19.03 -4.75 -5.44
N VAL A 627 18.28 -3.68 -5.65
CA VAL A 627 18.74 -2.48 -6.39
C VAL A 627 18.80 -1.22 -5.51
N VAL A 628 18.59 -1.34 -4.20
CA VAL A 628 18.69 -0.22 -3.25
C VAL A 628 19.95 -0.35 -2.41
N GLY A 629 20.81 0.64 -2.56
CA GLY A 629 22.00 0.94 -1.78
C GLY A 629 21.88 2.30 -1.09
N PHE A 630 22.99 3.04 -1.00
CA PHE A 630 23.03 4.36 -0.38
C PHE A 630 24.33 5.10 -0.67
N ARG A 631 24.32 6.40 -0.38
CA ARG A 631 25.53 7.23 -0.25
C ARG A 631 25.52 7.99 1.06
N VAL A 632 26.61 8.67 1.36
CA VAL A 632 26.82 9.32 2.65
C VAL A 632 27.14 10.81 2.49
N VAL A 633 26.66 11.58 3.46
CA VAL A 633 27.06 12.96 3.72
C VAL A 633 28.03 12.98 4.90
N CYS A 634 29.03 13.86 4.83
CA CYS A 634 29.97 14.12 5.91
C CYS A 634 29.86 15.58 6.36
N GLU A 635 29.89 15.78 7.68
CA GLU A 635 29.87 17.08 8.34
C GLU A 635 31.05 17.19 9.32
N PRO A 636 31.62 18.39 9.51
CA PRO A 636 32.59 18.61 10.57
C PRO A 636 31.87 18.59 11.93
N ILE A 637 32.46 17.91 12.92
CA ILE A 637 31.98 17.96 14.30
C ILE A 637 32.48 19.28 14.90
N ARG A 638 31.55 20.11 15.37
CA ARG A 638 31.86 21.38 16.02
C ARG A 638 32.30 21.19 17.46
#